data_AF-A0A2W4I0E6-F1
#
_entry.id   AF-A0A2W4I0E6-F1
#
_cell.length_a   1.000
_cell.length_b   1.000
_cell.length_c   1.000
_cell.angle_alpha   90.00
_cell.angle_beta   90.00
_cell.angle_gamma   90.00
#
_symmetry.space_group_name_H-M   'P 1'
#
loop_
_entity.id
_entity.type
_entity.pdbx_description
1 polymer ?
#
loop_
_entity_poly.entity_id
_entity_poly.type
_entity_poly.pdbx_seq_one_letter_code
_entity_poly.pdbx_strand_id
1 'polypeptide(L)'
;MKDPKQDQHNSGNSHSQEATLALSAVPPAVLEFAPGIVILERYKVIEMLGRGGMGSVYKVEDLETGLNYALKFLHKQHTNEATWRRFDIEAKTSNKLDHPNLIKVHEWGLLPDGQPFFIMDLVQGESLADILRTKGRLSVNQAVKLFIQVGFALSYAHSNGVIHRDIKPSNIMLEKNKDDTTIGAIVKVVDFGIAKLTGKGDGKQMTLTRTGEIFGSPLYMSPEQCMGVGVDHRSDLYSLGCVFYESLTGAPPLMGDSALSTMMKHQSEDALPLKEASLGIEYPEQIERIIARLLKKEVNDRYQTAQAFTSDLVNFDSGLDTTFPIFDKVEPKVETRIRPFYVFKLLSTYLALLIAGTVIGTRIPRPAPEIPKVHLYTDNALSRTPMPNTQIRHEGADIVDEYSPAHFKMCHARLSAMEKEAGYFATLDSKKKTRTFHLPDFSLGIIGETYGKPQKAKGSIEFPISAHLAFTPNEIFKSHPKLFKKFREDEIEWLSLKNQYSDINFDSVDYSSTDNVLSQATHLRTLKELHMNATEVSPKGWQCVNSFSNLKVLSLSHIKLSAAEIAKFKGFKKLEYFKLVTDENVTPVIARLSGSKEIRNLCLSRCAVTDKDAEAFSTMPMLTDLELRSTKITDEAIKNLPSTLRLLDISKCKVTSASFPYFQHLKNLRLLILDRESFSSSDIHKLLNSNQNLEVEFAITEEEKHTGRLKPERVSNEPNP
;
A
#
# COMPACT_ATOMS: atom_id res chain seq x y z
N MET A 1 -71.27 -4.57 10.63
CA MET A 1 -71.68 -4.15 11.97
C MET A 1 -71.08 -5.13 12.98
N LYS A 2 -70.41 -4.58 13.98
CA LYS A 2 -69.83 -5.13 15.23
C LYS A 2 -69.95 -6.64 15.58
N ASP A 3 -68.80 -7.18 15.97
CA ASP A 3 -68.52 -8.24 16.98
C ASP A 3 -69.54 -8.36 18.14
N PRO A 4 -69.66 -9.50 18.88
CA PRO A 4 -68.58 -9.99 19.75
C PRO A 4 -68.52 -11.50 20.19
N LYS A 5 -67.31 -11.88 20.64
CA LYS A 5 -66.84 -12.81 21.72
C LYS A 5 -67.84 -13.67 22.54
N GLN A 6 -67.50 -14.94 22.82
CA GLN A 6 -67.04 -15.44 24.16
C GLN A 6 -66.83 -16.97 24.24
N ASP A 7 -65.82 -17.35 25.03
CA ASP A 7 -65.33 -18.71 25.39
C ASP A 7 -66.15 -19.42 26.50
N GLN A 8 -66.07 -20.77 26.57
CA GLN A 8 -65.47 -21.57 27.68
C GLN A 8 -66.00 -23.03 27.85
N HIS A 9 -65.04 -23.98 27.99
CA HIS A 9 -64.94 -25.19 28.88
C HIS A 9 -66.00 -26.35 28.84
N ASN A 10 -65.73 -27.65 29.04
CA ASN A 10 -64.61 -28.43 29.59
C ASN A 10 -64.69 -29.97 29.30
N SER A 11 -63.53 -30.66 29.46
CA SER A 11 -63.28 -32.02 30.00
C SER A 11 -63.62 -33.33 29.23
N GLY A 12 -62.64 -34.26 29.13
CA GLY A 12 -62.88 -35.71 29.37
C GLY A 12 -62.20 -36.78 28.47
N ASN A 13 -61.01 -37.25 28.88
CA ASN A 13 -60.14 -38.35 28.35
C ASN A 13 -60.77 -39.72 27.95
N SER A 14 -60.26 -40.38 26.88
CA SER A 14 -59.28 -41.52 26.91
C SER A 14 -59.26 -42.41 25.64
N HIS A 15 -58.04 -42.65 25.11
CA HIS A 15 -57.47 -43.76 24.29
C HIS A 15 -58.28 -44.35 23.10
N SER A 16 -57.77 -44.55 21.87
CA SER A 16 -56.40 -44.65 21.32
C SER A 16 -56.47 -44.81 19.78
N GLN A 17 -55.73 -44.00 19.01
CA GLN A 17 -54.98 -44.41 17.80
C GLN A 17 -54.22 -43.20 17.19
N GLU A 18 -52.90 -43.33 17.23
CA GLU A 18 -51.83 -42.68 16.45
C GLU A 18 -52.14 -41.40 15.66
N ALA A 19 -51.74 -40.26 16.24
CA ALA A 19 -51.70 -38.97 15.59
C ALA A 19 -50.26 -38.53 15.35
N THR A 20 -49.98 -38.23 14.08
CA THR A 20 -48.99 -37.30 13.54
C THR A 20 -48.53 -36.26 14.56
N LEU A 21 -47.34 -36.46 15.14
CA LEU A 21 -46.65 -35.43 15.91
C LEU A 21 -46.06 -34.43 14.93
N ALA A 22 -46.83 -33.37 14.69
CA ALA A 22 -46.32 -32.10 14.20
C ALA A 22 -45.16 -31.68 15.10
N LEU A 23 -43.93 -31.74 14.55
CA LEU A 23 -42.83 -30.98 15.10
C LEU A 23 -43.25 -29.51 15.05
N SER A 24 -43.53 -28.97 16.23
CA SER A 24 -43.44 -27.54 16.51
C SER A 24 -42.23 -26.98 15.76
N ALA A 25 -42.50 -26.04 14.86
CA ALA A 25 -41.49 -25.35 14.09
C ALA A 25 -40.53 -24.64 15.05
N VAL A 26 -39.41 -25.31 15.33
CA VAL A 26 -38.21 -24.65 15.86
C VAL A 26 -37.82 -23.62 14.79
N PRO A 27 -37.77 -22.31 15.09
CA PRO A 27 -37.24 -21.35 14.14
C PRO A 27 -35.81 -21.80 13.77
N PRO A 28 -35.38 -21.68 12.50
CA PRO A 28 -34.09 -22.22 12.07
C PRO A 28 -33.00 -21.61 12.95
N ALA A 29 -32.47 -22.43 13.86
CA ALA A 29 -31.50 -21.99 14.84
C ALA A 29 -30.27 -21.52 14.08
N VAL A 30 -29.94 -20.24 14.25
CA VAL A 30 -28.65 -19.67 13.86
C VAL A 30 -27.59 -20.53 14.56
N LEU A 31 -26.87 -21.35 13.80
CA LEU A 31 -25.77 -22.18 14.32
C LEU A 31 -24.63 -21.23 14.70
N GLU A 32 -24.68 -20.71 15.93
CA GLU A 32 -23.56 -20.04 16.56
C GLU A 32 -22.53 -21.10 16.96
N PHE A 33 -21.26 -20.87 16.63
CA PHE A 33 -20.21 -21.82 16.97
C PHE A 33 -19.89 -21.67 18.47
N ALA A 34 -20.15 -22.72 19.23
CA ALA A 34 -19.76 -22.76 20.64
C ALA A 34 -18.23 -22.70 20.78
N PRO A 35 -17.70 -22.10 21.86
CA PRO A 35 -16.28 -22.20 22.20
C PRO A 35 -15.79 -23.65 22.19
N GLY A 36 -14.61 -23.87 21.60
CA GLY A 36 -14.00 -25.19 21.45
C GLY A 36 -14.33 -25.92 20.15
N ILE A 37 -15.32 -25.47 19.37
CA ILE A 37 -15.58 -26.01 18.03
C ILE A 37 -14.40 -25.70 17.12
N VAL A 38 -13.96 -26.70 16.34
CA VAL A 38 -12.91 -26.53 15.33
C VAL A 38 -13.56 -26.42 13.95
N ILE A 39 -13.32 -25.28 13.30
CA ILE A 39 -13.80 -24.95 11.96
C ILE A 39 -12.71 -25.31 10.94
N LEU A 40 -13.10 -26.00 9.87
CA LEU A 40 -12.19 -26.45 8.80
C LEU A 40 -10.97 -27.24 9.32
N GLU A 41 -11.18 -28.00 10.39
CA GLU A 41 -10.12 -28.81 11.05
C GLU A 41 -8.89 -28.01 11.54
N ARG A 42 -8.96 -26.67 11.52
CA ARG A 42 -7.81 -25.79 11.78
C ARG A 42 -8.12 -24.65 12.74
N TYR A 43 -9.28 -24.01 12.64
CA TYR A 43 -9.59 -22.81 13.40
C TYR A 43 -10.47 -23.13 14.59
N LYS A 44 -9.87 -23.18 15.79
CA LYS A 44 -10.61 -23.43 17.02
C LYS A 44 -11.27 -22.15 17.53
N VAL A 45 -12.59 -22.17 17.69
CA VAL A 45 -13.35 -21.05 18.21
C VAL A 45 -13.04 -20.84 19.70
N ILE A 46 -12.66 -19.61 20.05
CA ILE A 46 -12.36 -19.22 21.43
C ILE A 46 -13.56 -18.50 22.03
N GLU A 47 -14.03 -17.43 21.39
CA GLU A 47 -15.14 -16.60 21.87
C GLU A 47 -15.79 -15.82 20.72
N MET A 48 -17.05 -15.41 20.89
CA MET A 48 -17.71 -14.50 19.94
C MET A 48 -17.26 -13.06 20.24
N LEU A 49 -16.82 -12.34 19.21
CA LEU A 49 -16.41 -10.94 19.32
C LEU A 49 -17.55 -9.97 19.01
N GLY A 50 -18.45 -10.35 18.10
CA GLY A 50 -19.58 -9.49 17.74
C GLY A 50 -20.56 -10.14 16.77
N ARG A 51 -21.78 -9.61 16.75
CA ARG A 51 -22.87 -10.05 15.87
C ARG A 51 -23.40 -8.86 15.08
N GLY A 52 -23.41 -8.99 13.76
CA GLY A 52 -24.00 -8.01 12.83
C GLY A 52 -25.27 -8.54 12.18
N GLY A 53 -25.93 -7.69 11.39
CA GLY A 53 -27.17 -8.06 10.69
C GLY A 53 -26.99 -9.12 9.60
N MET A 54 -25.79 -9.28 9.04
CA MET A 54 -25.51 -10.22 7.95
C MET A 54 -24.60 -11.39 8.37
N GLY A 55 -23.98 -11.34 9.54
CA GLY A 55 -22.91 -12.25 9.92
C GLY A 55 -22.44 -12.12 11.35
N SER A 56 -21.56 -13.02 11.77
CA SER A 56 -20.97 -13.03 13.11
C SER A 56 -19.45 -13.07 13.03
N VAL A 57 -18.78 -12.53 14.04
CA VAL A 57 -17.31 -12.48 14.17
C VAL A 57 -16.90 -13.20 15.45
N TYR A 58 -15.92 -14.09 15.32
CA TYR A 58 -15.38 -14.91 16.41
C TYR A 58 -13.87 -14.74 16.48
N LYS A 59 -13.33 -14.82 17.68
CA LYS A 59 -11.91 -15.06 17.90
C LYS A 59 -11.65 -16.54 17.71
N VAL A 60 -10.66 -16.85 16.89
CA VAL A 60 -10.24 -18.23 16.62
C VAL A 60 -8.74 -18.37 16.85
N GLU A 61 -8.33 -19.53 17.34
CA GLU A 61 -6.94 -19.97 17.39
C GLU A 61 -6.68 -20.84 16.16
N ASP A 62 -5.67 -20.47 15.37
CA ASP A 62 -5.16 -21.33 14.30
C ASP A 62 -4.31 -22.44 14.93
N LEU A 63 -4.79 -23.68 14.87
CA LEU A 63 -4.14 -24.84 15.48
C LEU A 63 -2.79 -25.19 14.82
N GLU A 64 -2.51 -24.73 13.60
CA GLU A 64 -1.23 -24.94 12.94
C GLU A 64 -0.14 -23.98 13.45
N THR A 65 -0.50 -22.71 13.64
CA THR A 65 0.47 -21.65 13.99
C THR A 65 0.43 -21.25 15.46
N GLY A 66 -0.64 -21.57 16.18
CA GLY A 66 -0.91 -21.13 17.56
C GLY A 66 -1.29 -19.65 17.68
N LEU A 67 -1.50 -18.95 16.55
CA LEU A 67 -1.85 -17.53 16.54
C LEU A 67 -3.37 -17.33 16.63
N ASN A 68 -3.77 -16.19 17.20
CA ASN A 68 -5.18 -15.81 17.28
C ASN A 68 -5.57 -14.90 16.10
N TYR A 69 -6.71 -15.20 15.49
CA TYR A 69 -7.31 -14.45 14.39
C TYR A 69 -8.76 -14.11 14.67
N ALA A 70 -9.34 -13.21 13.87
CA ALA A 70 -10.77 -13.00 13.80
C ALA A 70 -11.36 -13.74 12.59
N LEU A 71 -12.37 -14.58 12.82
CA LEU A 71 -13.15 -15.26 11.79
C LEU A 71 -14.50 -14.58 11.67
N LYS A 72 -14.79 -14.02 10.50
CA LYS A 72 -16.12 -13.47 10.18
C LYS A 72 -16.81 -14.35 9.15
N PHE A 73 -18.07 -14.69 9.37
CA PHE A 73 -18.88 -15.43 8.40
C PHE A 73 -20.25 -14.81 8.19
N LEU A 74 -20.82 -15.05 7.01
CA LEU A 74 -22.16 -14.62 6.65
C LEU A 74 -23.20 -15.67 7.03
N HIS A 75 -24.31 -15.26 7.64
CA HIS A 75 -25.38 -16.19 8.01
C HIS A 75 -26.03 -16.79 6.76
N LYS A 76 -26.43 -18.07 6.87
CA LYS A 76 -27.02 -18.84 5.75
C LYS A 76 -28.18 -18.15 5.06
N GLN A 77 -29.04 -17.47 5.82
CA GLN A 77 -30.22 -16.75 5.30
C GLN A 77 -29.87 -15.56 4.38
N HIS A 78 -28.63 -15.05 4.46
CA HIS A 78 -28.14 -13.96 3.60
C HIS A 78 -27.21 -14.48 2.49
N THR A 79 -26.98 -15.79 2.44
CA THR A 79 -26.06 -16.42 1.50
C THR A 79 -26.79 -16.84 0.23
N ASN A 80 -26.35 -16.29 -0.90
CA ASN A 80 -26.69 -16.74 -2.25
C ASN A 80 -25.47 -16.54 -3.15
N GLU A 81 -25.53 -17.01 -4.40
CA GLU A 81 -24.41 -16.92 -5.33
C GLU A 81 -23.93 -15.47 -5.56
N ALA A 82 -24.85 -14.49 -5.58
CA ALA A 82 -24.48 -13.09 -5.72
C ALA A 82 -23.80 -12.54 -4.45
N THR A 83 -24.29 -12.89 -3.26
CA THR A 83 -23.65 -12.51 -1.99
C THR A 83 -22.27 -13.14 -1.86
N TRP A 84 -22.11 -14.42 -2.23
CA TRP A 84 -20.81 -15.09 -2.24
C TRP A 84 -19.82 -14.39 -3.16
N ARG A 85 -20.18 -14.12 -4.42
CA ARG A 85 -19.29 -13.42 -5.37
C ARG A 85 -18.88 -12.04 -4.83
N ARG A 86 -19.77 -11.32 -4.16
CA ARG A 86 -19.43 -10.03 -3.52
C ARG A 86 -18.45 -10.20 -2.37
N PHE A 87 -18.71 -11.18 -1.50
CA PHE A 87 -17.86 -11.48 -0.36
C PHE A 87 -16.46 -11.94 -0.79
N ASP A 88 -16.36 -12.74 -1.85
CA ASP A 88 -15.11 -13.14 -2.47
C ASP A 88 -14.36 -11.94 -3.06
N ILE A 89 -15.05 -11.03 -3.75
CA ILE A 89 -14.44 -9.76 -4.24
C ILE A 89 -13.95 -8.91 -3.07
N GLU A 90 -14.71 -8.80 -1.98
CA GLU A 90 -14.36 -8.05 -0.78
C GLU A 90 -13.08 -8.57 -0.14
N ALA A 91 -13.06 -9.87 0.18
CA ALA A 91 -11.91 -10.54 0.78
C ALA A 91 -10.66 -10.45 -0.13
N LYS A 92 -10.81 -10.68 -1.44
CA LYS A 92 -9.73 -10.51 -2.43
C LYS A 92 -9.19 -9.09 -2.45
N THR A 93 -10.07 -8.09 -2.36
CA THR A 93 -9.67 -6.69 -2.41
C THR A 93 -8.94 -6.29 -1.14
N SER A 94 -9.44 -6.70 0.03
CA SER A 94 -8.80 -6.42 1.32
C SER A 94 -7.47 -7.15 1.52
N ASN A 95 -7.31 -8.39 1.03
CA ASN A 95 -6.04 -9.13 1.12
C ASN A 95 -4.88 -8.41 0.41
N LYS A 96 -5.15 -7.75 -0.72
CA LYS A 96 -4.11 -7.02 -1.48
C LYS A 96 -3.60 -5.77 -0.79
N LEU A 97 -4.33 -5.26 0.21
CA LEU A 97 -3.96 -4.05 0.91
C LEU A 97 -3.07 -4.41 2.10
N ASP A 98 -1.83 -3.95 2.06
CA ASP A 98 -0.85 -4.17 3.13
C ASP A 98 -0.41 -2.83 3.70
N HIS A 99 -1.12 -2.37 4.74
CA HIS A 99 -0.89 -1.08 5.39
C HIS A 99 -1.07 -1.22 6.91
N PRO A 100 -0.22 -0.58 7.74
CA PRO A 100 -0.32 -0.68 9.20
C PRO A 100 -1.67 -0.23 9.76
N ASN A 101 -2.36 0.70 9.10
CA ASN A 101 -3.68 1.18 9.51
C ASN A 101 -4.86 0.49 8.81
N LEU A 102 -4.62 -0.58 8.04
CA LEU A 102 -5.67 -1.43 7.47
C LEU A 102 -5.64 -2.82 8.12
N ILE A 103 -6.79 -3.47 8.18
CA ILE A 103 -6.89 -4.85 8.61
C ILE A 103 -6.46 -5.79 7.48
N LYS A 104 -5.63 -6.79 7.81
CA LYS A 104 -5.20 -7.79 6.84
C LYS A 104 -6.14 -8.98 6.85
N VAL A 105 -6.64 -9.34 5.66
CA VAL A 105 -7.35 -10.59 5.43
C VAL A 105 -6.36 -11.65 4.97
N HIS A 106 -6.30 -12.77 5.68
CA HIS A 106 -5.36 -13.87 5.42
C HIS A 106 -5.96 -14.97 4.55
N GLU A 107 -7.23 -15.32 4.81
CA GLU A 107 -7.89 -16.45 4.18
C GLU A 107 -9.39 -16.17 4.04
N TRP A 108 -10.03 -16.72 3.02
CA TRP A 108 -11.49 -16.70 2.86
C TRP A 108 -11.95 -17.91 2.04
N GLY A 109 -13.22 -18.26 2.18
CA GLY A 109 -13.77 -19.42 1.51
C GLY A 109 -15.24 -19.66 1.86
N LEU A 110 -15.68 -20.90 1.65
CA LEU A 110 -16.99 -21.39 2.06
C LEU A 110 -16.82 -22.44 3.16
N LEU A 111 -17.63 -22.33 4.20
CA LEU A 111 -17.80 -23.37 5.20
C LEU A 111 -18.52 -24.59 4.58
N PRO A 112 -18.43 -25.79 5.19
CA PRO A 112 -19.07 -27.01 4.64
C PRO A 112 -20.57 -26.88 4.41
N ASP A 113 -21.25 -25.99 5.14
CA ASP A 113 -22.69 -25.73 5.00
C ASP A 113 -23.04 -24.62 3.98
N GLY A 114 -22.02 -24.12 3.27
CA GLY A 114 -22.11 -23.14 2.20
C GLY A 114 -21.98 -21.68 2.65
N GLN A 115 -21.71 -21.41 3.92
CA GLN A 115 -21.59 -20.03 4.42
C GLN A 115 -20.22 -19.41 4.09
N PRO A 116 -20.16 -18.22 3.47
CA PRO A 116 -18.91 -17.50 3.25
C PRO A 116 -18.24 -17.11 4.56
N PHE A 117 -16.92 -17.26 4.65
CA PHE A 117 -16.12 -16.82 5.78
C PHE A 117 -14.80 -16.18 5.34
N PHE A 118 -14.22 -15.33 6.19
CA PHE A 118 -12.83 -14.92 6.09
C PHE A 118 -12.14 -14.83 7.46
N ILE A 119 -10.83 -15.04 7.43
CA ILE A 119 -9.88 -14.95 8.53
C ILE A 119 -9.09 -13.67 8.35
N MET A 120 -9.03 -12.85 9.39
CA MET A 120 -8.31 -11.58 9.41
C MET A 120 -7.54 -11.40 10.71
N ASP A 121 -6.63 -10.41 10.72
CA ASP A 121 -5.94 -9.99 11.94
C ASP A 121 -6.94 -9.76 13.09
N LEU A 122 -6.59 -10.24 14.27
CA LEU A 122 -7.35 -9.92 15.49
C LEU A 122 -6.84 -8.60 16.07
N VAL A 123 -7.66 -7.55 16.02
CA VAL A 123 -7.33 -6.28 16.70
C VAL A 123 -7.64 -6.40 18.18
N GLN A 124 -6.62 -6.27 19.02
CA GLN A 124 -6.80 -6.21 20.48
C GLN A 124 -7.12 -4.78 20.89
N GLY A 125 -8.39 -4.38 20.73
CA GLY A 125 -8.79 -2.99 20.82
C GLY A 125 -10.28 -2.77 20.98
N GLU A 126 -10.68 -1.49 20.96
CA GLU A 126 -12.08 -1.06 20.98
C GLU A 126 -12.43 -0.32 19.69
N SER A 127 -13.68 -0.43 19.23
CA SER A 127 -14.14 0.37 18.10
C SER A 127 -14.32 1.84 18.50
N LEU A 128 -14.19 2.77 17.56
CA LEU A 128 -14.48 4.17 17.81
C LEU A 128 -15.95 4.37 18.24
N ALA A 129 -16.87 3.53 17.75
CA ALA A 129 -18.25 3.52 18.22
C ALA A 129 -18.36 3.26 19.74
N ASP A 130 -17.62 2.27 20.24
CA ASP A 130 -17.60 1.94 21.67
C ASP A 130 -16.96 3.06 22.51
N ILE A 131 -15.90 3.67 21.97
CA ILE A 131 -15.22 4.80 22.60
C ILE A 131 -16.15 6.01 22.68
N LEU A 132 -16.88 6.34 21.61
CA LEU A 132 -17.82 7.47 21.61
C LEU A 132 -19.03 7.19 22.51
N ARG A 133 -19.50 5.95 22.57
CA ARG A 133 -20.57 5.57 23.51
C ARG A 133 -20.16 5.72 24.98
N THR A 134 -18.89 5.46 25.30
CA THR A 134 -18.38 5.51 26.68
C THR A 134 -17.88 6.90 27.09
N LYS A 135 -17.15 7.58 26.20
CA LYS A 135 -16.53 8.90 26.45
C LYS A 135 -17.38 10.09 25.98
N GLY A 136 -18.42 9.83 25.18
CA GLY A 136 -19.23 10.84 24.51
C GLY A 136 -18.55 11.42 23.27
N ARG A 137 -17.38 12.05 23.47
CA ARG A 137 -16.58 12.68 22.40
C ARG A 137 -15.09 12.60 22.70
N LEU A 138 -14.29 12.88 21.69
CA LEU A 138 -12.83 12.99 21.76
C LEU A 138 -12.41 14.46 21.90
N SER A 139 -11.26 14.68 22.53
CA SER A 139 -10.58 15.98 22.43
C SER A 139 -10.10 16.22 20.99
N VAL A 140 -9.92 17.49 20.61
CA VAL A 140 -9.41 17.84 19.27
C VAL A 140 -8.09 17.13 18.97
N ASN A 141 -7.15 17.10 19.92
CA ASN A 141 -5.86 16.43 19.71
C ASN A 141 -6.01 14.92 19.48
N GLN A 142 -6.87 14.24 20.25
CA GLN A 142 -7.13 12.80 20.07
C GLN A 142 -7.78 12.53 18.71
N ALA A 143 -8.78 13.33 18.34
CA ALA A 143 -9.46 13.17 17.06
C ALA A 143 -8.48 13.42 15.90
N VAL A 144 -7.70 14.50 15.93
CA VAL A 144 -6.68 14.81 14.91
C VAL A 144 -5.73 13.65 14.69
N LYS A 145 -5.13 13.12 15.77
CA LYS A 145 -4.19 11.97 15.67
C LYS A 145 -4.85 10.71 15.12
N LEU A 146 -6.10 10.44 15.50
CA LEU A 146 -6.88 9.32 14.99
C LEU A 146 -7.14 9.48 13.49
N PHE A 147 -7.65 10.64 13.08
CA PHE A 147 -8.08 10.89 11.71
C PHE A 147 -6.92 11.06 10.72
N ILE A 148 -5.72 11.44 11.19
CA ILE A 148 -4.49 11.35 10.40
C ILE A 148 -4.22 9.89 10.00
N GLN A 149 -4.30 8.94 10.95
CA GLN A 149 -4.08 7.53 10.67
C GLN A 149 -5.16 6.93 9.75
N VAL A 150 -6.43 7.31 9.93
CA VAL A 150 -7.51 6.91 9.01
C VAL A 150 -7.28 7.51 7.63
N GLY A 151 -6.81 8.76 7.55
CA GLY A 151 -6.45 9.44 6.32
C GLY A 151 -5.35 8.71 5.53
N PHE A 152 -4.30 8.24 6.20
CA PHE A 152 -3.27 7.38 5.58
C PHE A 152 -3.83 6.06 5.07
N ALA A 153 -4.68 5.39 5.86
CA ALA A 153 -5.32 4.14 5.48
C ALA A 153 -6.17 4.30 4.20
N LEU A 154 -6.99 5.35 4.14
CA LEU A 154 -7.83 5.65 2.98
C LEU A 154 -7.00 6.09 1.78
N SER A 155 -5.97 6.91 1.98
CA SER A 155 -5.07 7.32 0.90
C SER A 155 -4.43 6.12 0.22
N TYR A 156 -3.94 5.16 1.01
CA TYR A 156 -3.37 3.91 0.50
C TYR A 156 -4.40 3.03 -0.21
N ALA A 157 -5.61 2.88 0.36
CA ALA A 157 -6.66 2.11 -0.30
C ALA A 157 -7.09 2.74 -1.64
N HIS A 158 -7.29 4.06 -1.66
CA HIS A 158 -7.72 4.82 -2.83
C HIS A 158 -6.69 4.77 -3.96
N SER A 159 -5.39 4.83 -3.65
CA SER A 159 -4.34 4.72 -4.67
C SER A 159 -4.22 3.33 -5.28
N ASN A 160 -4.65 2.31 -4.54
CA ASN A 160 -4.81 0.95 -5.05
C ASN A 160 -6.17 0.72 -5.75
N GLY A 161 -6.93 1.79 -6.02
CA GLY A 161 -8.22 1.74 -6.71
C GLY A 161 -9.35 1.15 -5.87
N VAL A 162 -9.17 1.06 -4.54
CA VAL A 162 -10.15 0.48 -3.62
C VAL A 162 -10.88 1.59 -2.89
N ILE A 163 -12.21 1.59 -2.96
CA ILE A 163 -13.09 2.51 -2.23
C ILE A 163 -13.75 1.73 -1.09
N HIS A 164 -13.75 2.27 0.12
CA HIS A 164 -14.26 1.60 1.31
C HIS A 164 -15.80 1.54 1.36
N ARG A 165 -16.49 2.62 0.99
CA ARG A 165 -17.95 2.75 0.83
C ARG A 165 -18.80 2.61 2.10
N ASP A 166 -18.20 2.39 3.27
CA ASP A 166 -18.89 2.18 4.55
C ASP A 166 -18.06 2.67 5.74
N ILE A 167 -17.49 3.88 5.63
CA ILE A 167 -16.76 4.49 6.73
C ILE A 167 -17.74 4.93 7.81
N LYS A 168 -17.53 4.43 9.03
CA LYS A 168 -18.35 4.67 10.22
C LYS A 168 -17.55 4.34 11.49
N PRO A 169 -17.96 4.80 12.68
CA PRO A 169 -17.21 4.57 13.91
C PRO A 169 -16.98 3.09 14.26
N SER A 170 -17.91 2.19 13.91
CA SER A 170 -17.75 0.74 14.17
C SER A 170 -16.70 0.07 13.28
N ASN A 171 -16.29 0.72 12.18
CA ASN A 171 -15.29 0.21 11.23
C ASN A 171 -13.90 0.83 11.46
N ILE A 172 -13.71 1.58 12.55
CA ILE A 172 -12.44 2.17 12.95
C ILE A 172 -12.11 1.62 14.34
N MET A 173 -11.08 0.79 14.45
CA MET A 173 -10.65 0.18 15.71
C MET A 173 -9.37 0.83 16.21
N LEU A 174 -9.26 0.97 17.53
CA LEU A 174 -8.07 1.47 18.20
C LEU A 174 -7.45 0.34 19.03
N GLU A 175 -6.23 -0.06 18.67
CA GLU A 175 -5.47 -1.08 19.39
C GLU A 175 -5.01 -0.55 20.76
N LYS A 176 -5.20 -1.34 21.81
CA LYS A 176 -4.75 -0.97 23.16
C LYS A 176 -3.23 -1.10 23.24
N ASN A 177 -2.55 -0.01 23.58
CA ASN A 177 -1.15 -0.06 23.96
C ASN A 177 -1.03 -0.64 25.39
N LYS A 178 0.05 -1.37 25.69
CA LYS A 178 0.24 -1.98 27.02
C LYS A 178 0.33 -0.96 28.16
N ASP A 179 0.61 0.29 27.83
CA ASP A 179 0.61 1.43 28.73
C ASP A 179 -0.64 2.27 28.48
N ASP A 180 -1.51 2.36 29.49
CA ASP A 180 -2.87 2.92 29.51
C ASP A 180 -2.94 4.45 29.31
N THR A 181 -2.27 4.96 28.27
CA THR A 181 -2.36 6.37 27.88
C THR A 181 -2.76 6.45 26.40
N THR A 182 -4.00 6.89 26.19
CA THR A 182 -4.76 7.02 24.93
C THR A 182 -4.09 7.82 23.78
N ILE A 183 -2.81 8.16 23.85
CA ILE A 183 -2.09 9.08 22.95
C ILE A 183 -1.22 8.34 21.91
N GLY A 184 -1.17 7.00 21.92
CA GLY A 184 -0.36 6.20 20.99
C GLY A 184 -1.03 4.93 20.46
N ALA A 185 -2.37 4.89 20.40
CA ALA A 185 -3.09 3.74 19.86
C ALA A 185 -2.94 3.66 18.33
N ILE A 186 -2.60 2.47 17.83
CA ILE A 186 -2.60 2.18 16.40
C ILE A 186 -4.05 2.08 15.94
N VAL A 187 -4.43 2.86 14.93
CA VAL A 187 -5.76 2.81 14.33
C VAL A 187 -5.78 1.76 13.23
N LYS A 188 -6.81 0.92 13.21
CA LYS A 188 -7.07 -0.08 12.17
C LYS A 188 -8.45 0.19 11.55
N VAL A 189 -8.49 0.46 10.25
CA VAL A 189 -9.75 0.51 9.49
C VAL A 189 -10.10 -0.90 9.04
N VAL A 190 -11.33 -1.32 9.31
CA VAL A 190 -11.85 -2.68 9.08
C VAL A 190 -13.07 -2.66 8.15
N ASP A 191 -13.41 -3.80 7.54
CA ASP A 191 -14.66 -4.05 6.81
C ASP A 191 -14.95 -3.14 5.59
N PHE A 192 -14.24 -3.34 4.48
CA PHE A 192 -14.52 -2.68 3.20
C PHE A 192 -15.91 -3.06 2.68
N GLY A 193 -16.90 -2.16 2.76
CA GLY A 193 -18.33 -2.44 2.59
C GLY A 193 -18.84 -2.76 1.18
N ILE A 194 -18.16 -3.65 0.44
CA ILE A 194 -18.50 -4.04 -0.94
C ILE A 194 -19.81 -4.85 -1.00
N ALA A 195 -20.19 -5.53 0.09
CA ALA A 195 -21.46 -6.24 0.20
C ALA A 195 -22.73 -5.38 -0.06
N LYS A 196 -22.63 -4.05 0.00
CA LYS A 196 -23.79 -3.14 0.01
C LYS A 196 -24.27 -2.60 -1.34
N LEU A 197 -23.53 -2.77 -2.45
CA LEU A 197 -23.74 -1.90 -3.63
C LEU A 197 -24.07 -2.52 -4.99
N THR A 198 -24.46 -3.78 -5.14
CA THR A 198 -24.82 -4.27 -6.48
C THR A 198 -26.00 -5.24 -6.54
N GLY A 199 -27.22 -4.72 -6.42
CA GLY A 199 -28.26 -5.15 -7.36
C GLY A 199 -27.69 -4.93 -8.77
N LYS A 200 -27.44 -6.01 -9.51
CA LYS A 200 -26.55 -6.06 -10.68
C LYS A 200 -26.88 -5.04 -11.77
N GLY A 201 -25.83 -4.57 -12.45
CA GLY A 201 -25.76 -4.41 -13.91
C GLY A 201 -26.59 -3.28 -14.50
N ASP A 202 -25.93 -2.42 -15.29
CA ASP A 202 -26.55 -1.44 -16.19
C ASP A 202 -27.29 -0.28 -15.51
N GLY A 203 -26.53 0.70 -15.00
CA GLY A 203 -26.94 2.11 -15.00
C GLY A 203 -28.29 2.49 -14.38
N LYS A 204 -28.91 1.65 -13.54
CA LYS A 204 -30.18 1.97 -12.87
C LYS A 204 -30.23 1.44 -11.43
N GLN A 205 -30.39 2.42 -10.55
CA GLN A 205 -31.13 2.40 -9.29
C GLN A 205 -30.53 1.60 -8.11
N MET A 206 -30.19 2.36 -7.06
CA MET A 206 -30.54 1.93 -5.71
C MET A 206 -32.07 1.91 -5.58
N THR A 207 -32.69 0.81 -5.98
CA THR A 207 -34.11 0.59 -5.71
C THR A 207 -34.24 0.13 -4.26
N LEU A 208 -34.99 0.89 -3.45
CA LEU A 208 -35.56 0.38 -2.19
C LEU A 208 -36.11 -1.02 -2.47
N THR A 209 -35.52 -2.05 -1.86
CA THR A 209 -36.09 -3.39 -1.98
C THR A 209 -37.47 -3.41 -1.31
N ARG A 210 -38.36 -4.24 -1.85
CA ARG A 210 -39.80 -4.37 -1.53
C ARG A 210 -40.12 -4.70 -0.05
N THR A 211 -39.10 -4.75 0.81
CA THR A 211 -39.13 -5.10 2.23
C THR A 211 -38.71 -3.95 3.17
N GLY A 212 -38.37 -2.76 2.64
CA GLY A 212 -38.01 -1.61 3.49
C GLY A 212 -36.66 -1.72 4.19
N GLU A 213 -35.82 -2.69 3.80
CA GLU A 213 -34.46 -2.83 4.34
C GLU A 213 -33.53 -1.81 3.69
N ILE A 214 -33.03 -0.89 4.52
CA ILE A 214 -32.09 0.14 4.10
C ILE A 214 -30.67 -0.43 4.23
N PHE A 215 -29.99 -0.60 3.10
CA PHE A 215 -28.63 -1.12 3.07
C PHE A 215 -27.62 0.00 3.40
N GLY A 216 -27.08 -0.03 4.62
CA GLY A 216 -26.01 0.88 5.07
C GLY A 216 -26.28 1.50 6.44
N SER A 217 -25.42 2.43 6.86
CA SER A 217 -25.66 3.27 8.04
C SER A 217 -25.99 4.69 7.55
N PRO A 218 -27.28 5.05 7.41
CA PRO A 218 -27.72 6.32 6.82
C PRO A 218 -27.05 7.57 7.38
N LEU A 219 -26.63 7.52 8.64
CA LEU A 219 -25.94 8.59 9.36
C LEU A 219 -24.58 9.01 8.77
N TYR A 220 -23.99 8.18 7.91
CA TYR A 220 -22.65 8.41 7.35
C TYR A 220 -22.62 8.32 5.82
N MET A 221 -23.77 8.15 5.16
CA MET A 221 -23.82 8.04 3.71
C MET A 221 -23.51 9.37 3.04
N SER A 222 -22.76 9.34 1.95
CA SER A 222 -22.54 10.54 1.13
C SER A 222 -23.80 10.92 0.34
N PRO A 223 -23.97 12.20 -0.07
CA PRO A 223 -25.10 12.65 -0.87
C PRO A 223 -25.30 11.80 -2.13
N GLU A 224 -24.23 11.48 -2.85
CA GLU A 224 -24.26 10.63 -4.03
C GLU A 224 -24.64 9.17 -3.72
N GLN A 225 -24.23 8.66 -2.55
CA GLN A 225 -24.69 7.38 -2.02
C GLN A 225 -26.15 7.42 -1.54
N CYS A 226 -26.73 8.59 -1.27
CA CYS A 226 -28.17 8.70 -0.97
C CYS A 226 -29.00 8.79 -2.27
N MET A 227 -28.43 9.40 -3.32
CA MET A 227 -29.07 9.59 -4.63
C MET A 227 -28.94 8.37 -5.55
N GLY A 228 -27.99 7.47 -5.27
CA GLY A 228 -27.76 6.27 -6.08
C GLY A 228 -27.08 6.56 -7.40
N VAL A 229 -26.29 7.64 -7.45
CA VAL A 229 -25.46 8.01 -8.60
C VAL A 229 -24.04 7.46 -8.42
N GLY A 230 -23.16 7.67 -9.42
CA GLY A 230 -21.81 7.11 -9.40
C GLY A 230 -21.03 7.50 -8.14
N VAL A 231 -20.47 6.50 -7.46
CA VAL A 231 -19.68 6.63 -6.22
C VAL A 231 -18.20 6.46 -6.54
N ASP A 232 -17.39 7.42 -6.12
CA ASP A 232 -15.93 7.36 -6.16
C ASP A 232 -15.32 7.50 -4.75
N HIS A 233 -13.99 7.61 -4.67
CA HIS A 233 -13.25 7.70 -3.41
C HIS A 233 -13.61 8.94 -2.57
N ARG A 234 -14.19 10.00 -3.17
CA ARG A 234 -14.63 11.22 -2.48
C ARG A 234 -15.89 11.00 -1.65
N SER A 235 -16.60 9.87 -1.86
CA SER A 235 -17.66 9.43 -0.96
C SER A 235 -17.13 9.01 0.40
N ASP A 236 -15.99 8.29 0.44
CA ASP A 236 -15.34 7.92 1.71
C ASP A 236 -14.92 9.15 2.51
N LEU A 237 -14.52 10.24 1.84
CA LEU A 237 -14.13 11.50 2.48
C LEU A 237 -15.32 12.20 3.12
N TYR A 238 -16.49 12.16 2.49
CA TYR A 238 -17.70 12.70 3.09
C TYR A 238 -18.10 11.91 4.34
N SER A 239 -18.10 10.57 4.23
CA SER A 239 -18.36 9.69 5.37
C SER A 239 -17.36 9.92 6.50
N LEU A 240 -16.07 10.07 6.16
CA LEU A 240 -15.01 10.43 7.11
C LEU A 240 -15.30 11.77 7.82
N GLY A 241 -15.78 12.78 7.08
CA GLY A 241 -16.23 14.05 7.65
C GLY A 241 -17.36 13.88 8.66
N CYS A 242 -18.30 12.97 8.41
CA CYS A 242 -19.38 12.66 9.35
C CYS A 242 -18.85 12.02 10.63
N VAL A 243 -17.95 11.04 10.52
CA VAL A 243 -17.31 10.39 11.68
C VAL A 243 -16.45 11.39 12.45
N PHE A 244 -15.73 12.28 11.77
CA PHE A 244 -14.89 13.29 12.41
C PHE A 244 -15.72 14.31 13.17
N TYR A 245 -16.81 14.78 12.56
CA TYR A 245 -17.79 15.62 13.23
C TYR A 245 -18.33 14.96 14.49
N GLU A 246 -18.84 13.72 14.39
CA GLU A 246 -19.38 12.97 15.53
C GLU A 246 -18.32 12.76 16.61
N SER A 247 -17.08 12.53 16.22
CA SER A 247 -15.99 12.33 17.18
C SER A 247 -15.72 13.56 18.05
N LEU A 248 -16.03 14.77 17.56
CA LEU A 248 -15.83 16.01 18.30
C LEU A 248 -17.09 16.47 19.04
N THR A 249 -18.27 16.28 18.43
CA THR A 249 -19.54 16.77 18.99
C THR A 249 -20.24 15.73 19.86
N GLY A 250 -19.96 14.45 19.65
CA GLY A 250 -20.64 13.30 20.24
C GLY A 250 -21.92 12.88 19.51
N ALA A 251 -22.26 13.53 18.39
CA ALA A 251 -23.43 13.21 17.58
C ALA A 251 -23.14 13.40 16.07
N PRO A 252 -23.69 12.55 15.19
CA PRO A 252 -23.49 12.69 13.75
C PRO A 252 -24.06 14.01 13.24
N PRO A 253 -23.50 14.58 12.14
CA PRO A 253 -23.84 15.92 11.68
C PRO A 253 -25.31 16.06 11.26
N LEU A 254 -25.90 14.98 10.73
CA LEU A 254 -27.25 14.97 10.20
C LEU A 254 -27.95 13.70 10.69
N MET A 255 -29.03 13.88 11.44
CA MET A 255 -29.89 12.81 11.92
C MET A 255 -31.35 13.22 11.71
N GLY A 256 -32.13 12.35 11.09
CA GLY A 256 -33.58 12.49 10.96
C GLY A 256 -34.31 11.38 11.72
N ASP A 257 -35.61 11.57 11.93
CA ASP A 257 -36.47 10.61 12.67
C ASP A 257 -36.60 9.24 11.98
N SER A 258 -36.16 9.14 10.72
CA SER A 258 -36.10 7.92 9.95
C SER A 258 -34.83 7.89 9.11
N ALA A 259 -34.48 6.71 8.61
CA ALA A 259 -33.36 6.56 7.71
C ALA A 259 -33.57 7.29 6.37
N LEU A 260 -34.81 7.33 5.85
CA LEU A 260 -35.12 8.11 4.64
C LEU A 260 -34.97 9.62 4.88
N SER A 261 -35.48 10.14 6.00
CA SER A 261 -35.30 11.55 6.33
C SER A 261 -33.83 11.90 6.57
N THR A 262 -33.05 11.00 7.17
CA THR A 262 -31.59 11.15 7.29
C THR A 262 -30.89 11.24 5.93
N MET A 263 -31.24 10.35 4.97
CA MET A 263 -30.70 10.41 3.62
C MET A 263 -31.08 11.69 2.87
N MET A 264 -32.29 12.23 3.08
CA MET A 264 -32.72 13.51 2.52
C MET A 264 -31.90 14.67 3.11
N LYS A 265 -31.67 14.67 4.42
CA LYS A 265 -30.80 15.67 5.08
C LYS A 265 -29.40 15.68 4.50
N HIS A 266 -28.79 14.51 4.29
CA HIS A 266 -27.47 14.43 3.65
C HIS A 266 -27.43 15.10 2.28
N GLN A 267 -28.53 15.04 1.50
CA GLN A 267 -28.61 15.65 0.17
C GLN A 267 -28.73 17.17 0.19
N SER A 268 -29.46 17.75 1.16
CA SER A 268 -29.88 19.16 1.07
C SER A 268 -29.56 20.04 2.28
N GLU A 269 -29.32 19.47 3.46
CA GLU A 269 -29.16 20.22 4.72
C GLU A 269 -27.69 20.32 5.11
N ASP A 270 -27.19 21.51 5.42
CA ASP A 270 -25.83 21.69 5.91
C ASP A 270 -25.70 21.25 7.38
N ALA A 271 -24.53 20.77 7.76
CA ALA A 271 -24.25 20.41 9.15
C ALA A 271 -24.21 21.67 10.02
N LEU A 272 -24.67 21.55 11.27
CA LEU A 272 -24.53 22.64 12.25
C LEU A 272 -23.06 22.93 12.52
N PRO A 273 -22.66 24.20 12.76
CA PRO A 273 -21.32 24.53 13.23
C PRO A 273 -20.93 23.71 14.47
N LEU A 274 -19.65 23.39 14.62
CA LEU A 274 -19.17 22.52 15.70
C LEU A 274 -19.51 23.11 17.07
N LYS A 275 -19.41 24.44 17.18
CA LYS A 275 -19.73 25.18 18.40
C LYS A 275 -21.19 25.01 18.80
N GLU A 276 -22.12 25.10 17.87
CA GLU A 276 -23.56 24.94 18.15
C GLU A 276 -23.90 23.51 18.55
N ALA A 277 -23.38 22.53 17.80
CA ALA A 277 -23.64 21.12 18.04
C ALA A 277 -23.03 20.56 19.33
N SER A 278 -22.06 21.26 19.92
CA SER A 278 -21.36 20.82 21.13
C SER A 278 -21.65 21.68 22.36
N LEU A 279 -22.75 22.45 22.32
CA LEU A 279 -23.22 23.32 23.41
C LEU A 279 -22.24 24.45 23.77
N GLY A 280 -21.65 25.08 22.75
CA GLY A 280 -20.85 26.30 22.89
C GLY A 280 -19.35 26.08 23.04
N ILE A 281 -18.83 24.86 22.82
CA ILE A 281 -17.39 24.61 22.86
C ILE A 281 -16.71 25.24 21.65
N GLU A 282 -15.60 25.93 21.90
CA GLU A 282 -14.78 26.51 20.86
C GLU A 282 -13.86 25.46 20.24
N TYR A 283 -13.80 25.43 18.91
CA TYR A 283 -12.88 24.61 18.15
C TYR A 283 -11.95 25.50 17.33
N PRO A 284 -10.71 25.05 17.07
CA PRO A 284 -9.82 25.78 16.18
C PRO A 284 -10.45 25.93 14.80
N GLU A 285 -10.45 27.16 14.27
CA GLU A 285 -11.11 27.50 13.01
C GLU A 285 -10.69 26.60 11.85
N GLN A 286 -9.42 26.18 11.83
CA GLN A 286 -8.89 25.27 10.83
C GLN A 286 -9.57 23.89 10.86
N ILE A 287 -9.91 23.35 12.04
CA ILE A 287 -10.64 22.07 12.15
C ILE A 287 -12.06 22.22 11.62
N GLU A 288 -12.72 23.33 11.95
CA GLU A 288 -14.05 23.61 11.45
C GLU A 288 -14.07 23.76 9.92
N ARG A 289 -13.07 24.43 9.35
CA ARG A 289 -12.88 24.54 7.89
C ARG A 289 -12.62 23.17 7.23
N ILE A 290 -11.79 22.31 7.83
CA ILE A 290 -11.50 20.96 7.32
C ILE A 290 -12.78 20.12 7.29
N ILE A 291 -13.52 20.06 8.39
CA ILE A 291 -14.77 19.29 8.50
C ILE A 291 -15.84 19.86 7.56
N ALA A 292 -16.01 21.18 7.51
CA ALA A 292 -16.93 21.83 6.58
C ALA A 292 -16.61 21.51 5.11
N ARG A 293 -15.32 21.41 4.75
CA ARG A 293 -14.90 21.02 3.40
C ARG A 293 -15.20 19.55 3.09
N LEU A 294 -14.97 18.63 4.03
CA LEU A 294 -15.34 17.21 3.87
C LEU A 294 -16.86 17.04 3.66
N LEU A 295 -17.66 17.84 4.36
CA LEU A 295 -19.12 17.76 4.36
C LEU A 295 -19.82 18.56 3.24
N LYS A 296 -19.06 19.14 2.29
CA LYS A 296 -19.66 19.79 1.12
C LYS A 296 -20.52 18.83 0.32
N LYS A 297 -21.68 19.30 -0.16
CA LYS A 297 -22.62 18.47 -0.90
C LYS A 297 -22.09 18.13 -2.28
N GLU A 298 -21.59 19.13 -2.99
CA GLU A 298 -20.95 18.97 -4.29
C GLU A 298 -19.60 18.25 -4.16
N VAL A 299 -19.42 17.17 -4.93
CA VAL A 299 -18.24 16.30 -4.84
C VAL A 299 -16.94 17.05 -5.20
N ASN A 300 -17.02 18.03 -6.11
CA ASN A 300 -15.87 18.84 -6.54
C ASN A 300 -15.45 19.90 -5.50
N ASP A 301 -16.33 20.25 -4.56
CA ASP A 301 -16.02 21.22 -3.51
C ASP A 301 -15.36 20.57 -2.29
N ARG A 302 -15.36 19.23 -2.23
CA ARG A 302 -14.69 18.46 -1.18
C ARG A 302 -13.18 18.41 -1.39
N TYR A 303 -12.49 17.79 -0.45
CA TYR A 303 -11.15 17.27 -0.71
C TYR A 303 -11.21 16.28 -1.88
N GLN A 304 -10.29 16.43 -2.84
CA GLN A 304 -10.26 15.57 -4.02
C GLN A 304 -9.52 14.25 -3.76
N THR A 305 -8.72 14.17 -2.68
CA THR A 305 -8.05 12.94 -2.24
C THR A 305 -7.98 12.86 -0.71
N ALA A 306 -7.95 11.65 -0.16
CA ALA A 306 -7.71 11.42 1.27
C ALA A 306 -6.37 12.01 1.73
N GLN A 307 -5.39 12.03 0.82
CA GLN A 307 -4.12 12.67 1.07
C GLN A 307 -4.23 14.17 1.31
N ALA A 308 -4.97 14.92 0.48
CA ALA A 308 -5.11 16.37 0.67
C ALA A 308 -5.75 16.70 2.02
N PHE A 309 -6.75 15.91 2.43
CA PHE A 309 -7.33 15.97 3.77
C PHE A 309 -6.28 15.69 4.86
N THR A 310 -5.52 14.61 4.71
CA THR A 310 -4.52 14.18 5.70
C THR A 310 -3.43 15.24 5.87
N SER A 311 -2.96 15.83 4.77
CA SER A 311 -1.97 16.91 4.78
C SER A 311 -2.46 18.14 5.54
N ASP A 312 -3.70 18.58 5.31
CA ASP A 312 -4.27 19.73 6.05
C ASP A 312 -4.36 19.45 7.56
N LEU A 313 -4.70 18.21 7.92
CA LEU A 313 -4.82 17.79 9.32
C LEU A 313 -3.45 17.64 10.01
N VAL A 314 -2.43 17.13 9.29
CA VAL A 314 -1.04 17.09 9.75
C VAL A 314 -0.48 18.51 9.92
N ASN A 315 -0.75 19.41 8.98
CA ASN A 315 -0.35 20.82 9.09
C ASN A 315 -1.00 21.50 10.30
N PHE A 316 -2.26 21.17 10.59
CA PHE A 316 -2.93 21.65 11.81
C PHE A 316 -2.26 21.11 13.09
N ASP A 317 -2.02 19.80 13.17
CA ASP A 317 -1.32 19.18 14.32
C ASP A 317 0.07 19.81 14.54
N SER A 318 0.75 20.14 13.43
CA SER A 318 2.04 20.85 13.41
C SER A 318 1.99 22.26 14.03
N GLY A 319 0.86 22.94 13.88
CA GLY A 319 0.66 24.31 14.34
C GLY A 319 0.28 24.40 15.82
N LEU A 320 -0.37 23.36 16.36
CA LEU A 320 -0.79 23.29 17.77
C LEU A 320 0.38 23.35 18.77
N ASP A 321 1.60 22.97 18.33
CA ASP A 321 2.82 23.05 19.15
C ASP A 321 3.39 24.47 19.31
N THR A 322 2.74 25.53 18.78
CA THR A 322 3.28 26.90 18.80
C THR A 322 2.46 27.96 19.56
N THR A 323 1.33 27.61 20.18
CA THR A 323 0.56 28.60 20.96
C THR A 323 -0.11 27.97 22.18
N PHE A 324 0.58 28.04 23.34
CA PHE A 324 -0.10 28.05 24.64
C PHE A 324 0.00 29.46 25.24
N PRO A 325 -1.11 30.19 25.40
CA PRO A 325 -1.13 31.36 26.27
C PRO A 325 -0.89 30.90 27.71
N ILE A 326 0.05 31.59 28.37
CA ILE A 326 0.31 31.49 29.80
C ILE A 326 -1.00 31.83 30.52
N PHE A 327 -1.57 30.86 31.26
CA PHE A 327 -2.54 31.14 32.31
C PHE A 327 -1.92 30.77 33.65
N ASP A 328 -2.02 31.73 34.58
CA ASP A 328 -1.40 31.76 35.89
C ASP A 328 -1.79 30.61 36.83
N LYS A 329 -0.88 30.36 37.77
CA LYS A 329 -0.90 29.39 38.87
C LYS A 329 -2.27 29.21 39.55
N VAL A 330 -2.68 27.95 39.70
CA VAL A 330 -3.35 27.46 40.91
C VAL A 330 -2.72 26.12 41.30
N GLU A 331 -1.98 26.11 42.41
CA GLU A 331 -1.49 24.87 43.06
C GLU A 331 -2.67 24.10 43.69
N PRO A 332 -2.56 22.76 43.74
CA PRO A 332 -2.68 22.14 45.05
C PRO A 332 -1.54 21.15 45.35
N LYS A 333 -1.01 21.30 46.56
CA LYS A 333 -0.10 20.40 47.26
C LYS A 333 -0.70 19.01 47.45
N VAL A 334 0.06 17.96 47.12
CA VAL A 334 0.06 16.71 47.91
C VAL A 334 1.50 16.18 47.96
N GLU A 335 2.10 16.25 49.15
CA GLU A 335 3.31 15.52 49.51
C GLU A 335 2.97 14.04 49.72
N THR A 336 3.83 13.12 49.26
CA THR A 336 4.46 12.14 50.16
C THR A 336 5.64 11.43 49.47
N ARG A 337 6.78 11.48 50.17
CA ARG A 337 8.04 10.75 49.97
C ARG A 337 7.86 9.24 50.05
N ILE A 338 8.66 8.43 49.32
CA ILE A 338 9.66 7.45 49.85
C ILE A 338 10.76 7.20 48.79
N ARG A 339 12.01 6.98 49.25
CA ARG A 339 13.31 6.91 48.51
C ARG A 339 13.65 5.52 47.93
N PRO A 340 14.56 5.43 46.93
CA PRO A 340 15.03 4.17 46.34
C PRO A 340 16.31 3.66 47.03
N PHE A 341 16.31 2.45 47.58
CA PHE A 341 17.52 1.66 47.85
C PHE A 341 17.10 0.20 48.15
N TYR A 342 17.88 -0.78 47.67
CA TYR A 342 17.70 -2.25 47.80
C TYR A 342 16.88 -2.99 46.73
N VAL A 343 17.38 -3.09 45.50
CA VAL A 343 17.36 -4.39 44.76
C VAL A 343 18.62 -4.51 43.87
N PHE A 344 19.79 -4.40 44.48
CA PHE A 344 21.09 -4.66 43.82
C PHE A 344 21.91 -5.56 44.75
N LYS A 345 21.52 -6.84 44.87
CA LYS A 345 22.35 -7.84 45.57
C LYS A 345 22.05 -9.34 45.35
N LEU A 346 21.31 -9.73 44.30
CA LEU A 346 20.94 -11.15 44.12
C LEU A 346 21.03 -11.74 42.70
N LEU A 347 21.82 -11.15 41.80
CA LEU A 347 22.07 -11.75 40.47
C LEU A 347 23.54 -11.69 40.01
N SER A 348 24.47 -11.47 40.95
CA SER A 348 25.93 -11.50 40.70
C SER A 348 26.61 -12.82 41.11
N THR A 349 25.85 -13.81 41.58
CA THR A 349 26.36 -15.10 42.06
C THR A 349 26.10 -16.28 41.11
N TYR A 350 25.37 -16.08 40.00
CA TYR A 350 24.99 -17.19 39.10
C TYR A 350 25.76 -17.26 37.77
N LEU A 351 26.50 -16.22 37.39
CA LEU A 351 27.24 -16.19 36.10
C LEU A 351 28.74 -16.51 36.25
N ALA A 352 29.26 -16.58 37.47
CA ALA A 352 30.66 -16.89 37.76
C ALA A 352 30.98 -18.41 37.79
N LEU A 353 29.99 -19.29 37.59
CA LEU A 353 30.16 -20.75 37.59
C LEU A 353 30.13 -21.41 36.20
N LEU A 354 30.01 -20.63 35.12
CA LEU A 354 30.04 -21.16 33.74
C LEU A 354 31.39 -20.99 33.03
N ILE A 355 32.40 -20.45 33.72
CA ILE A 355 33.76 -20.23 33.18
C ILE A 355 34.79 -20.92 34.09
N ALA A 356 34.71 -22.25 34.20
CA ALA A 356 35.80 -23.10 34.72
C ALA A 356 35.49 -24.59 34.47
N GLY A 357 35.73 -25.06 33.25
CA GLY A 357 35.53 -26.46 32.88
C GLY A 357 36.11 -26.75 31.50
N THR A 358 37.43 -26.57 31.37
CA THR A 358 38.21 -26.81 30.15
C THR A 358 38.38 -28.29 29.81
N VAL A 359 38.16 -28.62 28.53
CA VAL A 359 39.05 -29.37 27.61
C VAL A 359 39.35 -30.85 27.87
N ILE A 360 39.06 -31.67 26.84
CA ILE A 360 39.79 -32.82 26.19
C ILE A 360 38.68 -33.55 25.38
N GLY A 361 38.70 -33.84 24.07
CA GLY A 361 39.71 -33.88 23.04
C GLY A 361 39.57 -35.21 22.27
N THR A 362 38.84 -35.26 21.14
CA THR A 362 38.96 -36.35 20.14
C THR A 362 38.62 -35.88 18.72
N ARG A 363 39.48 -36.32 17.78
CA ARG A 363 39.61 -35.98 16.36
C ARG A 363 38.54 -36.64 15.48
N ILE A 364 37.95 -35.92 14.50
CA ILE A 364 37.27 -36.44 13.28
C ILE A 364 37.43 -35.39 12.13
N PRO A 365 37.55 -35.77 10.83
CA PRO A 365 38.49 -35.15 9.88
C PRO A 365 37.94 -34.06 8.93
N ARG A 366 38.87 -33.33 8.31
CA ARG A 366 38.65 -32.33 7.24
C ARG A 366 38.08 -32.97 5.96
N PRO A 367 37.10 -32.37 5.29
CA PRO A 367 36.83 -32.67 3.89
C PRO A 367 37.80 -31.93 2.95
N ALA A 368 38.17 -32.60 1.87
CA ALA A 368 38.96 -32.13 0.75
C ALA A 368 38.21 -31.07 -0.10
N PRO A 369 38.90 -30.26 -0.92
CA PRO A 369 38.26 -29.22 -1.73
C PRO A 369 37.39 -29.87 -2.81
N GLU A 370 36.10 -29.55 -2.82
CA GLU A 370 35.23 -29.87 -3.96
C GLU A 370 35.66 -29.02 -5.16
N ILE A 371 35.96 -29.73 -6.25
CA ILE A 371 36.12 -29.21 -7.60
C ILE A 371 34.82 -28.46 -7.95
N PRO A 372 34.86 -27.21 -8.45
CA PRO A 372 33.65 -26.49 -8.77
C PRO A 372 32.89 -27.24 -9.86
N LYS A 373 31.70 -27.75 -9.52
CA LYS A 373 30.70 -28.09 -10.53
C LYS A 373 30.40 -26.82 -11.31
N VAL A 374 30.63 -26.88 -12.62
CA VAL A 374 30.23 -25.84 -13.57
C VAL A 374 28.70 -25.78 -13.55
N HIS A 375 28.15 -24.96 -12.64
CA HIS A 375 26.80 -24.47 -12.81
C HIS A 375 26.87 -23.42 -13.90
N LEU A 376 26.24 -23.73 -15.04
CA LEU A 376 25.93 -22.75 -16.07
C LEU A 376 25.16 -21.61 -15.40
N TYR A 377 25.88 -20.52 -15.14
CA TYR A 377 25.28 -19.26 -14.72
C TYR A 377 24.33 -18.83 -15.83
N THR A 378 23.03 -18.95 -15.60
CA THR A 378 22.05 -18.18 -16.34
C THR A 378 22.39 -16.71 -16.07
N ASP A 379 22.77 -15.99 -17.13
CA ASP A 379 23.02 -14.55 -17.12
C ASP A 379 21.78 -13.79 -16.59
N ASN A 380 21.68 -13.69 -15.28
CA ASN A 380 20.85 -12.72 -14.54
C ASN A 380 21.69 -11.52 -14.10
N ALA A 381 22.85 -11.29 -14.73
CA ALA A 381 23.82 -10.29 -14.31
C ALA A 381 23.42 -8.84 -14.65
N LEU A 382 22.37 -8.62 -15.47
CA LEU A 382 21.81 -7.29 -15.75
C LEU A 382 20.33 -7.14 -15.34
N SER A 383 19.68 -8.22 -14.87
CA SER A 383 18.33 -8.20 -14.29
C SER A 383 18.32 -8.00 -12.78
N ARG A 384 19.49 -7.96 -12.13
CA ARG A 384 19.61 -7.49 -10.74
C ARG A 384 19.43 -5.98 -10.73
N THR A 385 18.24 -5.51 -10.33
CA THR A 385 18.13 -4.16 -9.75
C THR A 385 19.14 -4.09 -8.59
N PRO A 386 20.17 -3.22 -8.64
CA PRO A 386 21.29 -3.29 -7.69
C PRO A 386 20.90 -3.04 -6.22
N MET A 387 19.75 -2.41 -5.97
CA MET A 387 19.04 -2.49 -4.69
C MET A 387 17.77 -3.30 -4.89
N PRO A 388 17.44 -4.29 -4.04
CA PRO A 388 16.08 -4.80 -4.01
C PRO A 388 15.13 -3.63 -3.74
N ASN A 389 13.88 -3.72 -4.22
CA ASN A 389 12.74 -3.00 -3.65
C ASN A 389 12.51 -3.47 -2.19
N THR A 390 13.55 -3.44 -1.35
CA THR A 390 13.49 -3.81 0.06
C THR A 390 12.87 -2.63 0.78
N GLN A 391 11.59 -2.76 1.10
CA GLN A 391 11.00 -2.10 2.25
C GLN A 391 11.90 -2.46 3.45
N ILE A 392 12.72 -1.51 3.91
CA ILE A 392 13.32 -1.65 5.23
C ILE A 392 12.13 -1.66 6.18
N ARG A 393 11.86 -2.81 6.81
CA ARG A 393 10.83 -2.92 7.85
C ARG A 393 11.11 -1.85 8.88
N HIS A 394 10.20 -0.88 8.99
CA HIS A 394 10.20 0.03 10.11
C HIS A 394 9.57 -0.72 11.28
N GLU A 395 10.32 -0.92 12.36
CA GLU A 395 9.78 -1.45 13.61
C GLU A 395 8.87 -0.38 14.24
N GLY A 396 7.68 -0.79 14.70
CA GLY A 396 6.54 0.11 14.96
C GLY A 396 6.72 1.20 16.03
N ALA A 397 7.80 1.17 16.82
CA ALA A 397 8.08 2.19 17.83
C ALA A 397 8.85 3.41 17.29
N ASP A 398 9.69 3.23 16.26
CA ASP A 398 10.56 4.29 15.70
C ASP A 398 9.80 5.24 14.73
N ILE A 399 8.59 4.85 14.29
CA ILE A 399 7.81 5.56 13.28
C ILE A 399 7.05 6.76 13.89
N VAL A 400 6.63 6.68 15.15
CA VAL A 400 5.75 7.72 15.71
C VAL A 400 6.49 9.05 15.95
N ASP A 401 7.79 8.99 16.28
CA ASP A 401 8.61 10.18 16.52
C ASP A 401 9.29 10.73 15.24
N GLU A 402 9.74 9.87 14.31
CA GLU A 402 10.50 10.25 13.09
C GLU A 402 9.63 11.02 12.06
N TYR A 403 8.30 11.05 12.24
CA TYR A 403 7.35 11.71 11.33
C TYR A 403 6.45 12.74 12.02
N SER A 404 6.75 13.13 13.26
CA SER A 404 6.05 14.24 13.90
C SER A 404 6.44 15.58 13.27
N PRO A 405 5.53 16.57 13.24
CA PRO A 405 5.85 17.91 12.77
C PRO A 405 6.99 18.60 13.51
N ALA A 406 7.08 18.39 14.82
CA ALA A 406 8.16 18.88 15.66
C ALA A 406 9.52 18.29 15.22
N HIS A 407 9.54 16.98 14.92
CA HIS A 407 10.71 16.32 14.36
C HIS A 407 11.07 16.91 12.99
N PHE A 408 10.09 17.10 12.09
CA PHE A 408 10.32 17.70 10.79
C PHE A 408 10.91 19.12 10.90
N LYS A 409 10.34 19.97 11.77
CA LYS A 409 10.85 21.33 12.04
C LYS A 409 12.26 21.33 12.62
N MET A 410 12.55 20.43 13.57
CA MET A 410 13.89 20.23 14.13
C MET A 410 14.88 19.83 13.02
N CYS A 411 14.52 18.84 12.20
CA CYS A 411 15.33 18.37 11.09
C CYS A 411 15.61 19.51 10.11
N HIS A 412 14.59 20.28 9.72
CA HIS A 412 14.75 21.44 8.86
C HIS A 412 15.74 22.47 9.41
N ALA A 413 15.62 22.83 10.69
CA ALA A 413 16.53 23.79 11.32
C ALA A 413 17.98 23.28 11.30
N ARG A 414 18.19 21.99 11.59
CA ARG A 414 19.52 21.36 11.56
C ARG A 414 20.08 21.30 10.14
N LEU A 415 19.29 20.91 9.15
CA LEU A 415 19.72 20.87 7.76
C LEU A 415 20.06 22.25 7.19
N SER A 416 19.28 23.28 7.52
CA SER A 416 19.59 24.67 7.16
C SER A 416 20.90 25.19 7.77
N ALA A 417 21.24 24.75 8.99
CA ALA A 417 22.54 25.05 9.58
C ALA A 417 23.67 24.32 8.83
N MET A 418 23.48 23.03 8.56
CA MET A 418 24.43 22.21 7.81
C MET A 418 24.70 22.76 6.40
N GLU A 419 23.69 23.26 5.68
CA GLU A 419 23.89 23.89 4.36
C GLU A 419 24.90 25.05 4.37
N LYS A 420 25.07 25.73 5.52
CA LYS A 420 26.00 26.85 5.69
C LYS A 420 27.40 26.40 6.13
N GLU A 421 27.53 25.20 6.66
CA GLU A 421 28.81 24.65 7.11
C GLU A 421 29.67 24.24 5.91
N ALA A 422 30.97 24.55 5.97
CA ALA A 422 31.93 24.08 4.98
C ALA A 422 32.23 22.58 5.17
N GLY A 423 32.59 21.90 4.07
CA GLY A 423 33.04 20.51 4.09
C GLY A 423 32.00 19.48 3.64
N TYR A 424 32.50 18.27 3.41
CA TYR A 424 31.76 17.11 2.91
C TYR A 424 31.19 16.27 4.05
N PHE A 425 30.14 15.47 3.76
CA PHE A 425 29.61 14.50 4.72
C PHE A 425 30.67 13.46 5.10
N ALA A 426 31.50 13.03 4.15
CA ALA A 426 32.49 11.99 4.41
C ALA A 426 33.90 12.53 4.70
N THR A 427 34.56 11.91 5.66
CA THR A 427 36.02 11.99 5.87
C THR A 427 36.70 10.77 5.27
N LEU A 428 37.89 10.95 4.70
CA LEU A 428 38.65 9.86 4.07
C LEU A 428 39.81 9.46 4.98
N ASP A 429 39.90 8.16 5.31
CA ASP A 429 41.06 7.56 5.96
C ASP A 429 41.86 6.76 4.92
N SER A 430 42.94 7.36 4.43
CA SER A 430 43.81 6.75 3.41
C SER A 430 44.57 5.52 3.93
N LYS A 431 44.78 5.39 5.24
CA LYS A 431 45.47 4.23 5.84
C LYS A 431 44.53 3.03 5.92
N LYS A 432 43.28 3.26 6.32
CA LYS A 432 42.25 2.22 6.37
C LYS A 432 41.57 1.96 5.03
N LYS A 433 41.77 2.84 4.04
CA LYS A 433 41.07 2.86 2.74
C LYS A 433 39.56 2.93 2.91
N THR A 434 39.11 3.68 3.91
CA THR A 434 37.69 3.84 4.22
C THR A 434 37.26 5.30 4.17
N ARG A 435 35.99 5.51 3.88
CA ARG A 435 35.31 6.80 3.98
C ARG A 435 34.25 6.68 5.05
N THR A 436 34.24 7.63 5.97
CA THR A 436 33.27 7.68 7.08
C THR A 436 32.37 8.89 6.87
N PHE A 437 31.09 8.67 6.60
CA PHE A 437 30.04 9.67 6.54
C PHE A 437 29.64 10.07 7.96
N HIS A 438 29.60 11.38 8.20
CA HIS A 438 29.15 12.00 9.44
C HIS A 438 27.81 12.68 9.16
N LEU A 439 26.73 11.95 9.42
CA LEU A 439 25.35 12.36 9.14
C LEU A 439 24.63 12.73 10.45
N PRO A 440 23.51 13.48 10.39
CA PRO A 440 22.72 13.76 11.58
C PRO A 440 22.14 12.47 12.19
N ASP A 441 21.62 12.59 13.40
CA ASP A 441 20.99 11.50 14.17
C ASP A 441 19.66 11.00 13.57
N PHE A 442 19.10 11.72 12.61
CA PHE A 442 17.93 11.33 11.81
C PHE A 442 18.31 10.95 10.36
N SER A 443 17.44 10.17 9.72
CA SER A 443 17.68 9.68 8.35
C SER A 443 17.59 10.78 7.31
N LEU A 444 18.57 10.84 6.41
CA LEU A 444 18.54 11.65 5.18
C LEU A 444 18.01 10.89 3.96
N GLY A 445 17.64 9.62 4.14
CA GLY A 445 17.30 8.71 3.06
C GLY A 445 17.97 7.35 3.24
N ILE A 446 18.15 6.63 2.14
CA ILE A 446 18.82 5.33 2.13
C ILE A 446 20.15 5.48 1.40
N ILE A 447 21.22 4.97 2.00
CA ILE A 447 22.56 4.91 1.40
C ILE A 447 23.09 3.48 1.49
N GLY A 448 23.88 3.07 0.50
CA GLY A 448 24.52 1.77 0.50
C GLY A 448 25.48 1.62 -0.67
N GLU A 449 26.24 0.52 -0.68
CA GLU A 449 26.97 0.14 -1.88
C GLU A 449 25.97 -0.27 -2.98
N THR A 450 26.29 0.00 -4.25
CA THR A 450 25.39 -0.26 -5.38
C THR A 450 24.83 -1.69 -5.38
N TYR A 451 25.60 -2.68 -4.93
CA TYR A 451 25.17 -4.09 -4.80
C TYR A 451 25.18 -4.60 -3.36
N GLY A 452 25.25 -3.69 -2.39
CA GLY A 452 25.35 -3.99 -0.96
C GLY A 452 24.01 -3.93 -0.24
N LYS A 453 24.06 -4.11 1.09
CA LYS A 453 22.87 -3.98 1.93
C LYS A 453 22.54 -2.47 2.11
N PRO A 454 21.32 -2.01 1.76
CA PRO A 454 20.90 -0.65 2.06
C PRO A 454 20.82 -0.41 3.57
N GLN A 455 21.09 0.83 3.98
CA GLN A 455 20.88 1.29 5.35
C GLN A 455 20.40 2.75 5.40
N LYS A 456 19.79 3.14 6.52
CA LYS A 456 19.36 4.53 6.75
C LYS A 456 20.60 5.44 6.76
N ALA A 457 20.55 6.54 6.04
CA ALA A 457 21.61 7.54 5.97
C ALA A 457 21.56 8.46 7.22
N LYS A 458 21.97 7.92 8.37
CA LYS A 458 22.05 8.64 9.66
C LYS A 458 23.26 8.21 10.48
N GLY A 459 23.72 9.08 11.37
CA GLY A 459 24.85 8.85 12.26
C GLY A 459 26.17 8.67 11.51
N SER A 460 27.08 7.89 12.10
CA SER A 460 28.37 7.58 11.48
C SER A 460 28.28 6.30 10.67
N ILE A 461 28.60 6.38 9.38
CA ILE A 461 28.52 5.25 8.44
C ILE A 461 29.84 5.11 7.68
N GLU A 462 30.42 3.91 7.68
CA GLU A 462 31.69 3.63 7.01
C GLU A 462 31.49 2.79 5.75
N PHE A 463 32.17 3.17 4.67
CA PHE A 463 32.26 2.40 3.42
C PHE A 463 33.72 2.33 2.96
N PRO A 464 34.11 1.32 2.16
CA PRO A 464 35.38 1.36 1.45
C PRO A 464 35.46 2.58 0.52
N ILE A 465 36.64 3.18 0.35
CA ILE A 465 36.84 4.30 -0.60
C ILE A 465 36.52 3.86 -2.03
N SER A 466 36.81 2.61 -2.37
CA SER A 466 36.55 2.03 -3.70
C SER A 466 35.08 1.65 -3.93
N ALA A 467 34.21 1.75 -2.93
CA ALA A 467 32.83 1.33 -3.10
C ALA A 467 32.07 2.31 -4.01
N HIS A 468 31.15 1.79 -4.80
CA HIS A 468 30.21 2.59 -5.59
C HIS A 468 28.96 2.80 -4.74
N LEU A 469 28.53 4.04 -4.51
CA LEU A 469 27.37 4.29 -3.64
C LEU A 469 26.10 4.56 -4.42
N ALA A 470 25.03 4.02 -3.87
CA ALA A 470 23.65 4.34 -4.17
C ALA A 470 23.07 5.23 -3.07
N PHE A 471 22.34 6.27 -3.48
CA PHE A 471 21.59 7.13 -2.56
C PHE A 471 20.15 7.36 -3.03
N THR A 472 19.21 7.19 -2.10
CA THR A 472 17.79 7.52 -2.27
C THR A 472 17.42 8.56 -1.22
N PRO A 473 17.40 9.87 -1.56
CA PRO A 473 17.02 10.91 -0.60
C PRO A 473 15.57 10.75 -0.15
N ASN A 474 15.30 11.01 1.14
CA ASN A 474 13.93 11.18 1.63
C ASN A 474 13.44 12.63 1.42
N GLU A 475 12.18 12.91 1.76
CA GLU A 475 11.60 14.25 1.53
C GLU A 475 12.25 15.35 2.36
N ILE A 476 12.70 15.04 3.59
CA ILE A 476 13.43 15.99 4.44
C ILE A 476 14.70 16.44 3.72
N PHE A 477 15.47 15.51 3.15
CA PHE A 477 16.67 15.85 2.38
C PHE A 477 16.33 16.63 1.10
N LYS A 478 15.28 16.24 0.37
CA LYS A 478 14.86 16.94 -0.87
C LYS A 478 14.43 18.38 -0.62
N SER A 479 14.01 18.73 0.59
CA SER A 479 13.69 20.11 0.98
C SER A 479 14.93 20.99 1.25
N HIS A 480 16.13 20.41 1.38
CA HIS A 480 17.43 21.10 1.50
C HIS A 480 18.40 20.61 0.41
N PRO A 481 18.07 20.84 -0.89
CA PRO A 481 18.77 20.21 -2.00
C PRO A 481 20.24 20.68 -2.12
N LYS A 482 20.64 21.80 -1.50
CA LYS A 482 22.05 22.24 -1.54
C LYS A 482 22.97 21.30 -0.78
N LEU A 483 22.43 20.49 0.14
CA LEU A 483 23.17 19.43 0.82
C LEU A 483 23.76 18.39 -0.14
N PHE A 484 23.27 18.29 -1.39
CA PHE A 484 23.97 17.49 -2.41
C PHE A 484 25.42 17.92 -2.59
N LYS A 485 25.76 19.21 -2.41
CA LYS A 485 27.14 19.72 -2.50
C LYS A 485 28.06 19.21 -1.38
N LYS A 486 27.51 18.59 -0.34
CA LYS A 486 28.28 17.91 0.71
C LYS A 486 28.66 16.48 0.35
N PHE A 487 28.12 15.91 -0.72
CA PHE A 487 28.74 14.76 -1.36
C PHE A 487 29.89 15.24 -2.26
N ARG A 488 30.97 14.47 -2.33
CA ARG A 488 32.01 14.71 -3.33
C ARG A 488 31.51 14.32 -4.71
N GLU A 489 32.14 14.87 -5.75
CA GLU A 489 31.75 14.63 -7.14
C GLU A 489 31.87 13.16 -7.59
N ASP A 490 32.60 12.34 -6.84
CA ASP A 490 32.91 10.94 -7.11
C ASP A 490 32.23 9.95 -6.13
N GLU A 491 31.41 10.42 -5.19
CA GLU A 491 30.88 9.58 -4.13
C GLU A 491 29.63 8.79 -4.52
N ILE A 492 28.75 9.39 -5.34
CA ILE A 492 27.46 8.82 -5.71
C ILE A 492 27.49 8.37 -7.17
N GLU A 493 27.20 7.09 -7.41
CA GLU A 493 27.13 6.48 -8.73
C GLU A 493 25.69 6.16 -9.14
N TRP A 494 24.82 5.92 -8.15
CA TRP A 494 23.41 5.62 -8.35
C TRP A 494 22.54 6.58 -7.54
N LEU A 495 21.56 7.20 -8.18
CA LEU A 495 20.61 8.11 -7.56
C LEU A 495 19.18 7.69 -7.88
N SER A 496 18.38 7.43 -6.85
CA SER A 496 16.94 7.23 -7.02
C SER A 496 16.15 8.36 -6.40
N LEU A 497 15.50 9.11 -7.27
CA LEU A 497 14.46 10.04 -6.93
C LEU A 497 13.15 9.27 -7.01
N LYS A 498 12.83 8.54 -5.94
CA LYS A 498 11.49 7.99 -5.75
C LYS A 498 10.70 9.02 -4.96
N ASN A 499 9.53 9.41 -5.44
CA ASN A 499 8.56 10.02 -4.55
C ASN A 499 8.07 8.90 -3.61
N GLN A 500 8.43 8.97 -2.33
CA GLN A 500 7.97 7.99 -1.34
C GLN A 500 6.45 8.11 -1.10
N TYR A 501 5.85 9.14 -1.68
CA TYR A 501 4.44 9.47 -1.60
C TYR A 501 3.83 9.60 -3.00
N SER A 502 3.85 8.53 -3.80
CA SER A 502 3.30 8.55 -5.18
C SER A 502 1.80 8.81 -5.29
N ASP A 503 1.12 9.03 -4.16
CA ASP A 503 -0.34 9.18 -4.08
C ASP A 503 -0.75 10.59 -3.61
N ILE A 504 0.20 11.53 -3.45
CA ILE A 504 -0.11 12.92 -3.05
C ILE A 504 -0.65 13.68 -4.25
N ASN A 505 -1.94 14.02 -4.18
CA ASN A 505 -2.45 15.17 -4.92
C ASN A 505 -2.00 16.44 -4.17
N PHE A 506 -0.80 16.91 -4.48
CA PHE A 506 -0.43 18.28 -4.19
C PHE A 506 -1.17 19.16 -5.22
N ASP A 507 -2.28 19.78 -4.85
CA ASP A 507 -2.80 20.93 -5.61
C ASP A 507 -2.02 22.22 -5.25
N SER A 508 -0.81 22.06 -4.69
CA SER A 508 0.27 23.03 -4.63
C SER A 508 1.62 22.30 -4.69
N VAL A 509 1.91 21.61 -5.81
CA VAL A 509 3.26 21.04 -6.00
C VAL A 509 4.19 22.21 -6.25
N ASP A 510 5.11 22.43 -5.33
CA ASP A 510 6.32 23.13 -5.66
C ASP A 510 7.16 22.25 -6.60
N TYR A 511 7.06 22.49 -7.90
CA TYR A 511 7.94 21.91 -8.93
C TYR A 511 9.43 22.03 -8.56
N SER A 512 9.78 22.93 -7.63
CA SER A 512 11.16 23.21 -7.28
C SER A 512 11.88 22.05 -6.60
N SER A 513 11.24 21.11 -5.89
CA SER A 513 12.01 20.13 -5.09
C SER A 513 12.86 19.20 -5.96
N THR A 514 12.27 18.50 -6.93
CA THR A 514 13.01 17.64 -7.88
C THR A 514 13.92 18.46 -8.78
N ASP A 515 13.43 19.58 -9.32
CA ASP A 515 14.22 20.47 -10.19
C ASP A 515 15.47 20.99 -9.47
N ASN A 516 15.32 21.41 -8.21
CA ASN A 516 16.40 21.88 -7.37
C ASN A 516 17.35 20.72 -7.05
N VAL A 517 16.84 19.54 -6.69
CA VAL A 517 17.68 18.34 -6.47
C VAL A 517 18.53 18.05 -7.71
N LEU A 518 17.92 17.97 -8.89
CA LEU A 518 18.64 17.74 -10.15
C LEU A 518 19.67 18.83 -10.42
N SER A 519 19.31 20.10 -10.20
CA SER A 519 20.22 21.24 -10.39
C SER A 519 21.44 21.19 -9.46
N GLN A 520 21.25 20.78 -8.20
CA GLN A 520 22.32 20.70 -7.21
C GLN A 520 23.19 19.45 -7.42
N ALA A 521 22.58 18.34 -7.83
CA ALA A 521 23.25 17.08 -8.13
C ALA A 521 24.14 17.11 -9.38
N THR A 522 24.02 18.12 -10.27
CA THR A 522 24.81 18.25 -11.52
C THR A 522 26.34 18.11 -11.37
N HIS A 523 26.88 18.30 -10.16
CA HIS A 523 28.31 18.14 -9.87
C HIS A 523 28.76 16.68 -9.68
N LEU A 524 27.83 15.72 -9.55
CA LEU A 524 28.14 14.30 -9.37
C LEU A 524 28.60 13.70 -10.70
N ARG A 525 29.92 13.74 -10.95
CA ARG A 525 30.53 13.32 -12.22
C ARG A 525 30.53 11.81 -12.40
N THR A 526 30.48 11.04 -11.32
CA THR A 526 30.45 9.57 -11.37
C THR A 526 29.05 8.99 -11.50
N LEU A 527 28.00 9.80 -11.58
CA LEU A 527 26.64 9.29 -11.66
C LEU A 527 26.43 8.49 -12.94
N LYS A 528 26.18 7.19 -12.80
CA LYS A 528 25.91 6.23 -13.89
C LYS A 528 24.44 5.82 -13.94
N GLU A 529 23.72 5.89 -12.83
CA GLU A 529 22.33 5.43 -12.76
C GLU A 529 21.41 6.48 -12.15
N LEU A 530 20.30 6.76 -12.85
CA LEU A 530 19.26 7.69 -12.40
C LEU A 530 17.88 7.04 -12.53
N HIS A 531 17.21 6.90 -11.39
CA HIS A 531 15.85 6.36 -11.33
C HIS A 531 14.89 7.45 -10.85
N MET A 532 13.87 7.74 -11.64
CA MET A 532 12.81 8.69 -11.31
C MET A 532 11.46 7.97 -11.41
N ASN A 533 10.82 7.76 -10.27
CA ASN A 533 9.52 7.07 -10.21
C ASN A 533 8.49 7.93 -9.47
N ALA A 534 7.32 8.12 -10.09
CA ALA A 534 6.24 8.98 -9.60
C ALA A 534 6.73 10.38 -9.21
N THR A 535 7.69 10.90 -9.98
CA THR A 535 8.39 12.15 -9.68
C THR A 535 7.92 13.23 -10.63
N GLU A 536 7.53 14.38 -10.08
CA GLU A 536 7.26 15.58 -10.85
C GLU A 536 8.55 16.33 -11.13
N VAL A 537 8.81 16.62 -12.41
CA VAL A 537 10.00 17.34 -12.89
C VAL A 537 9.57 18.26 -14.01
N SER A 538 10.01 19.52 -14.00
CA SER A 538 9.70 20.45 -15.07
C SER A 538 10.63 20.26 -16.27
N PRO A 539 10.31 20.79 -17.47
CA PRO A 539 11.25 20.84 -18.58
C PRO A 539 12.61 21.45 -18.22
N LYS A 540 12.65 22.44 -17.31
CA LYS A 540 13.89 23.09 -16.87
C LYS A 540 14.71 22.16 -15.96
N GLY A 541 14.06 21.46 -15.01
CA GLY A 541 14.71 20.44 -14.21
C GLY A 541 15.24 19.29 -15.05
N TRP A 542 14.45 18.85 -16.03
CA TRP A 542 14.82 17.79 -16.96
C TRP A 542 16.09 18.12 -17.76
N GLN A 543 16.26 19.39 -18.17
CA GLN A 543 17.49 19.81 -18.86
C GLN A 543 18.75 19.56 -18.03
N CYS A 544 18.67 19.60 -16.69
CA CYS A 544 19.81 19.35 -15.81
C CYS A 544 20.36 17.92 -15.94
N VAL A 545 19.52 16.95 -16.35
CA VAL A 545 19.92 15.54 -16.58
C VAL A 545 21.01 15.43 -17.65
N ASN A 546 21.09 16.38 -18.58
CA ASN A 546 22.17 16.43 -19.58
C ASN A 546 23.56 16.68 -18.99
N SER A 547 23.66 17.10 -17.73
CA SER A 547 24.94 17.29 -17.03
C SER A 547 25.58 15.96 -16.61
N PHE A 548 24.77 14.89 -16.50
CA PHE A 548 25.24 13.55 -16.13
C PHE A 548 25.83 12.83 -17.35
N SER A 549 27.05 13.20 -17.72
CA SER A 549 27.71 12.75 -18.95
C SER A 549 28.09 11.26 -18.98
N ASN A 550 28.14 10.63 -17.80
CA ASN A 550 28.46 9.21 -17.58
C ASN A 550 27.23 8.32 -17.34
N LEU A 551 26.02 8.86 -17.51
CA LEU A 551 24.78 8.11 -17.29
C LEU A 551 24.67 6.92 -18.27
N LYS A 552 24.51 5.73 -17.71
CA LYS A 552 24.33 4.43 -18.40
C LYS A 552 22.94 3.83 -18.18
N VAL A 553 22.31 4.10 -17.04
CA VAL A 553 20.98 3.60 -16.68
C VAL A 553 20.06 4.78 -16.43
N LEU A 554 18.92 4.79 -17.12
CA LEU A 554 17.87 5.78 -16.92
C LEU A 554 16.51 5.10 -16.83
N SER A 555 15.86 5.21 -15.68
CA SER A 555 14.54 4.63 -15.43
C SER A 555 13.54 5.71 -15.09
N LEU A 556 12.52 5.86 -15.93
CA LEU A 556 11.45 6.84 -15.80
C LEU A 556 10.12 6.10 -15.67
N SER A 557 9.37 6.35 -14.61
CA SER A 557 8.04 5.72 -14.43
C SER A 557 7.08 6.73 -13.83
N HIS A 558 5.90 6.87 -14.44
CA HIS A 558 4.86 7.80 -13.98
C HIS A 558 5.36 9.24 -13.86
N ILE A 559 6.13 9.71 -14.84
CA ILE A 559 6.64 11.10 -14.89
C ILE A 559 5.69 11.99 -15.69
N LYS A 560 5.44 13.21 -15.21
CA LYS A 560 4.59 14.22 -15.88
C LYS A 560 5.38 15.02 -16.94
N LEU A 561 6.11 14.33 -17.83
CA LEU A 561 6.80 14.94 -18.97
C LEU A 561 6.28 14.36 -20.27
N SER A 562 6.17 15.20 -21.29
CA SER A 562 5.84 14.72 -22.62
C SER A 562 7.01 13.95 -23.24
N ALA A 563 6.71 12.99 -24.12
CA ALA A 563 7.71 12.23 -24.85
C ALA A 563 8.64 13.13 -25.68
N ALA A 564 8.13 14.25 -26.20
CA ALA A 564 8.93 15.25 -26.90
C ALA A 564 9.93 15.95 -25.97
N GLU A 565 9.56 16.21 -24.72
CA GLU A 565 10.48 16.78 -23.73
C GLU A 565 11.53 15.76 -23.29
N ILE A 566 11.11 14.52 -23.01
CA ILE A 566 12.02 13.41 -22.68
C ILE A 566 13.06 13.21 -23.80
N ALA A 567 12.64 13.30 -25.06
CA ALA A 567 13.50 13.19 -26.23
C ALA A 567 14.60 14.27 -26.34
N LYS A 568 14.51 15.38 -25.58
CA LYS A 568 15.57 16.40 -25.53
C LYS A 568 16.81 15.96 -24.74
N PHE A 569 16.74 14.83 -24.02
CA PHE A 569 17.94 14.26 -23.39
C PHE A 569 18.97 13.87 -24.45
N LYS A 570 20.20 14.36 -24.29
CA LYS A 570 21.27 14.19 -25.27
C LYS A 570 22.02 12.86 -25.12
N GLY A 571 21.88 12.20 -23.97
CA GLY A 571 22.65 11.01 -23.60
C GLY A 571 22.09 9.66 -24.07
N PHE A 572 20.97 9.60 -24.80
CA PHE A 572 20.33 8.32 -25.20
C PHE A 572 21.28 7.31 -25.85
N LYS A 573 22.25 7.77 -26.65
CA LYS A 573 23.22 6.89 -27.34
C LYS A 573 24.25 6.23 -26.42
N LYS A 574 24.35 6.68 -25.17
CA LYS A 574 25.29 6.16 -24.18
C LYS A 574 24.63 5.22 -23.16
N LEU A 575 23.29 5.16 -23.16
CA LEU A 575 22.55 4.33 -22.24
C LEU A 575 22.69 2.85 -22.59
N GLU A 576 22.90 2.03 -21.58
CA GLU A 576 22.91 0.57 -21.62
C GLU A 576 21.55 0.01 -21.17
N TYR A 577 20.85 0.73 -20.29
CA TYR A 577 19.50 0.43 -19.84
C TYR A 577 18.61 1.67 -19.92
N PHE A 578 17.43 1.52 -20.51
CA PHE A 578 16.39 2.55 -20.50
C PHE A 578 15.02 1.97 -20.18
N LYS A 579 14.35 2.55 -19.18
CA LYS A 579 12.95 2.25 -18.86
C LYS A 579 12.10 3.50 -18.95
N LEU A 580 10.96 3.39 -19.60
CA LEU A 580 9.94 4.42 -19.68
C LEU A 580 8.55 3.80 -19.50
N VAL A 581 7.81 4.28 -18.50
CA VAL A 581 6.40 3.97 -18.29
C VAL A 581 5.59 5.26 -18.34
N THR A 582 4.82 5.43 -19.41
CA THR A 582 3.97 6.61 -19.67
C THR A 582 2.84 6.22 -20.62
N ASP A 583 1.70 6.89 -20.57
CA ASP A 583 0.59 6.68 -21.52
C ASP A 583 0.79 7.47 -22.84
N GLU A 584 1.88 8.24 -22.97
CA GLU A 584 2.18 9.04 -24.16
C GLU A 584 2.67 8.23 -25.38
N ASN A 585 2.63 8.87 -26.55
CA ASN A 585 3.32 8.39 -27.74
C ASN A 585 4.83 8.66 -27.65
N VAL A 586 5.60 7.59 -27.51
CA VAL A 586 7.05 7.63 -27.30
C VAL A 586 7.89 7.54 -28.57
N THR A 587 7.30 7.60 -29.77
CA THR A 587 8.05 7.65 -31.06
C THR A 587 9.21 8.66 -31.04
N PRO A 588 9.06 9.91 -30.51
CA PRO A 588 10.20 10.84 -30.41
C PRO A 588 11.37 10.31 -29.58
N VAL A 589 11.10 9.56 -28.50
CA VAL A 589 12.13 8.95 -27.65
C VAL A 589 12.79 7.78 -28.37
N ILE A 590 12.00 6.92 -29.02
CA ILE A 590 12.49 5.79 -29.82
C ILE A 590 13.41 6.28 -30.94
N ALA A 591 13.06 7.37 -31.63
CA ALA A 591 13.91 7.99 -32.65
C ALA A 591 15.27 8.44 -32.09
N ARG A 592 15.34 8.89 -30.82
CA ARG A 592 16.61 9.23 -30.16
C ARG A 592 17.43 8.00 -29.77
N LEU A 593 16.80 6.87 -29.49
CA LEU A 593 17.46 5.59 -29.22
C LEU A 593 17.94 4.90 -30.51
N SER A 594 17.22 5.02 -31.62
CA SER A 594 17.49 4.37 -32.93
C SER A 594 18.93 4.50 -33.41
N GLY A 595 19.68 3.40 -33.53
CA GLY A 595 21.11 3.38 -33.87
C GLY A 595 22.05 3.44 -32.67
N SER A 596 21.53 3.28 -31.44
CA SER A 596 22.37 3.16 -30.24
C SER A 596 23.19 1.87 -30.27
N LYS A 597 24.50 1.99 -30.02
CA LYS A 597 25.43 0.86 -29.96
C LYS A 597 25.63 0.31 -28.54
N GLU A 598 25.02 0.95 -27.55
CA GLU A 598 25.24 0.64 -26.13
C GLU A 598 24.01 0.00 -25.46
N ILE A 599 22.80 0.30 -25.96
CA ILE A 599 21.55 -0.13 -25.32
C ILE A 599 21.39 -1.66 -25.41
N ARG A 600 21.21 -2.29 -24.25
CA ARG A 600 21.01 -3.74 -24.10
C ARG A 600 19.61 -4.06 -23.62
N ASN A 601 19.09 -3.22 -22.72
CA ASN A 601 17.81 -3.41 -22.06
C ASN A 601 16.91 -2.18 -22.30
N LEU A 602 15.78 -2.42 -22.95
CA LEU A 602 14.81 -1.38 -23.28
C LEU A 602 13.41 -1.78 -22.79
N CYS A 603 12.90 -1.06 -21.80
CA CYS A 603 11.56 -1.26 -21.28
C CYS A 603 10.68 -0.06 -21.64
N LEU A 604 9.67 -0.27 -22.49
CA LEU A 604 8.68 0.71 -22.91
C LEU A 604 7.29 0.15 -22.58
N SER A 605 6.84 0.32 -21.34
CA SER A 605 5.57 -0.25 -20.87
C SER A 605 4.48 0.80 -20.78
N ARG A 606 3.23 0.42 -21.08
CA ARG A 606 2.05 1.31 -21.11
C ARG A 606 2.13 2.47 -22.10
N CYS A 607 3.14 2.48 -22.97
CA CYS A 607 3.37 3.51 -23.97
C CYS A 607 2.58 3.25 -25.26
N ALA A 608 2.25 4.29 -26.02
CA ALA A 608 1.62 4.14 -27.34
C ALA A 608 2.63 3.77 -28.45
N VAL A 609 3.50 2.77 -28.21
CA VAL A 609 4.39 2.19 -29.23
C VAL A 609 3.57 1.45 -30.28
N THR A 610 3.91 1.65 -31.56
CA THR A 610 3.22 1.10 -32.73
C THR A 610 4.16 0.27 -33.60
N ASP A 611 3.61 -0.45 -34.59
CA ASP A 611 4.41 -1.28 -35.50
C ASP A 611 5.45 -0.49 -36.32
N LYS A 612 5.18 0.81 -36.55
CA LYS A 612 6.13 1.72 -37.24
C LYS A 612 7.40 1.97 -36.44
N ASP A 613 7.32 1.83 -35.12
CA ASP A 613 8.46 2.04 -34.24
C ASP A 613 9.39 0.81 -34.19
N ALA A 614 8.92 -0.36 -34.64
CA ALA A 614 9.66 -1.62 -34.57
C ALA A 614 10.96 -1.59 -35.39
N GLU A 615 10.96 -0.92 -36.54
CA GLU A 615 12.15 -0.76 -37.38
C GLU A 615 13.29 -0.05 -36.63
N ALA A 616 12.97 0.90 -35.75
CA ALA A 616 13.99 1.57 -34.95
C ALA A 616 14.72 0.62 -34.00
N PHE A 617 14.05 -0.40 -33.45
CA PHE A 617 14.71 -1.39 -32.59
C PHE A 617 15.72 -2.24 -33.36
N SER A 618 15.43 -2.55 -34.63
CA SER A 618 16.36 -3.30 -35.51
C SER A 618 17.73 -2.64 -35.68
N THR A 619 17.78 -1.31 -35.55
CA THR A 619 19.00 -0.52 -35.69
C THR A 619 19.91 -0.54 -34.45
N MET A 620 19.51 -1.22 -33.37
CA MET A 620 20.22 -1.26 -32.09
C MET A 620 20.96 -2.60 -31.94
N PRO A 621 22.24 -2.72 -32.38
CA PRO A 621 22.92 -4.02 -32.52
C PRO A 621 23.23 -4.73 -31.19
N MET A 622 23.13 -4.04 -30.05
CA MET A 622 23.38 -4.61 -28.72
C MET A 622 22.09 -4.91 -27.94
N LEU A 623 20.92 -4.63 -28.51
CA LEU A 623 19.63 -4.79 -27.82
C LEU A 623 19.32 -6.28 -27.63
N THR A 624 19.31 -6.74 -26.39
CA THR A 624 19.05 -8.14 -26.03
C THR A 624 17.74 -8.32 -25.28
N ASP A 625 17.25 -7.29 -24.59
CA ASP A 625 16.08 -7.38 -23.72
C ASP A 625 15.11 -6.25 -24.09
N LEU A 626 13.93 -6.62 -24.55
CA LEU A 626 12.91 -5.67 -25.01
C LEU A 626 11.57 -5.96 -24.33
N GLU A 627 11.10 -5.03 -23.52
CA GLU A 627 9.80 -5.10 -22.85
C GLU A 627 8.86 -4.05 -23.47
N LEU A 628 7.77 -4.51 -24.08
CA LEU A 628 6.75 -3.71 -24.75
C LEU A 628 5.37 -3.92 -24.13
N ARG A 629 5.32 -4.31 -22.85
CA ARG A 629 4.09 -4.64 -22.14
C ARG A 629 3.05 -3.52 -22.22
N SER A 630 1.79 -3.89 -22.51
CA SER A 630 0.67 -2.94 -22.60
C SER A 630 0.87 -1.84 -23.65
N THR A 631 1.52 -2.15 -24.77
CA THR A 631 1.68 -1.25 -25.92
C THR A 631 0.69 -1.58 -27.05
N LYS A 632 0.72 -0.80 -28.15
CA LYS A 632 -0.20 -0.93 -29.28
C LYS A 632 0.38 -1.72 -30.46
N ILE A 633 1.49 -2.44 -30.26
CA ILE A 633 2.08 -3.30 -31.29
C ILE A 633 1.14 -4.46 -31.66
N THR A 634 1.27 -4.92 -32.90
CA THR A 634 0.56 -6.06 -33.48
C THR A 634 1.55 -7.10 -34.02
N ASP A 635 1.02 -8.15 -34.66
CA ASP A 635 1.83 -9.19 -35.31
C ASP A 635 2.86 -8.64 -36.32
N GLU A 636 2.58 -7.48 -36.94
CA GLU A 636 3.47 -6.83 -37.89
C GLU A 636 4.77 -6.31 -37.26
N ALA A 637 4.75 -5.86 -36.01
CA ALA A 637 5.95 -5.38 -35.32
C ALA A 637 7.01 -6.48 -35.22
N ILE A 638 6.60 -7.74 -35.01
CA ILE A 638 7.49 -8.88 -34.77
C ILE A 638 8.46 -9.09 -35.93
N LYS A 639 8.02 -8.86 -37.17
CA LYS A 639 8.84 -8.97 -38.39
C LYS A 639 10.12 -8.13 -38.35
N ASN A 640 10.05 -6.97 -37.71
CA ASN A 640 11.12 -5.97 -37.71
C ASN A 640 11.92 -5.95 -36.40
N LEU A 641 11.62 -6.84 -35.45
CA LEU A 641 12.38 -6.93 -34.22
C LEU A 641 13.78 -7.51 -34.47
N PRO A 642 14.82 -7.02 -33.75
CA PRO A 642 16.18 -7.47 -33.97
C PRO A 642 16.39 -8.93 -33.55
N SER A 643 17.14 -9.69 -34.35
CA SER A 643 17.48 -11.08 -34.04
C SER A 643 18.41 -11.24 -32.84
N THR A 644 18.94 -10.16 -32.29
CA THR A 644 19.78 -10.12 -31.09
C THR A 644 19.00 -10.31 -29.79
N LEU A 645 17.67 -10.21 -29.83
CA LEU A 645 16.82 -10.37 -28.65
C LEU A 645 16.98 -11.75 -28.02
N ARG A 646 17.20 -11.75 -26.71
CA ARG A 646 17.19 -12.89 -25.79
C ARG A 646 15.91 -12.90 -24.94
N LEU A 647 15.37 -11.73 -24.61
CA LEU A 647 14.12 -11.56 -23.86
C LEU A 647 13.18 -10.64 -24.64
N LEU A 648 11.93 -11.05 -24.77
CA LEU A 648 10.86 -10.24 -25.33
C LEU A 648 9.60 -10.33 -24.46
N ASP A 649 9.16 -9.22 -23.87
CA ASP A 649 7.85 -9.10 -23.22
C ASP A 649 6.89 -8.33 -24.11
N ILE A 650 5.84 -9.02 -24.56
CA ILE A 650 4.75 -8.44 -25.37
C ILE A 650 3.39 -8.76 -24.72
N SER A 651 3.38 -8.91 -23.41
CA SER A 651 2.16 -9.10 -22.63
C SER A 651 1.26 -7.87 -22.70
N LYS A 652 -0.04 -8.07 -22.67
CA LYS A 652 -1.09 -7.05 -22.84
C LYS A 652 -0.97 -6.26 -24.15
N CYS A 653 -0.40 -6.84 -25.20
CA CYS A 653 -0.32 -6.28 -26.56
C CYS A 653 -1.38 -6.90 -27.49
N LYS A 654 -1.46 -6.42 -28.74
CA LYS A 654 -2.36 -6.96 -29.77
C LYS A 654 -1.68 -8.00 -30.68
N VAL A 655 -0.76 -8.78 -30.11
CA VAL A 655 -0.04 -9.85 -30.81
C VAL A 655 -0.80 -11.16 -30.63
N THR A 656 -0.90 -11.94 -31.70
CA THR A 656 -1.65 -13.20 -31.78
C THR A 656 -0.76 -14.32 -32.32
N SER A 657 -1.30 -15.55 -32.42
CA SER A 657 -0.57 -16.69 -33.01
C SER A 657 -0.23 -16.50 -34.50
N ALA A 658 -0.82 -15.51 -35.18
CA ALA A 658 -0.45 -15.15 -36.56
C ALA A 658 1.00 -14.63 -36.67
N SER A 659 1.60 -14.16 -35.58
CA SER A 659 3.01 -13.71 -35.56
C SER A 659 4.05 -14.84 -35.52
N PHE A 660 3.65 -16.08 -35.25
CA PHE A 660 4.58 -17.20 -35.06
C PHE A 660 5.58 -17.45 -36.18
N PRO A 661 5.23 -17.35 -37.47
CA PRO A 661 6.22 -17.46 -38.54
C PRO A 661 7.34 -16.43 -38.40
N TYR A 662 7.06 -15.26 -37.80
CA TYR A 662 8.01 -14.19 -37.58
C TYR A 662 8.86 -14.39 -36.32
N PHE A 663 8.63 -15.41 -35.50
CA PHE A 663 9.57 -15.73 -34.41
C PHE A 663 10.81 -16.50 -34.91
N GLN A 664 10.75 -17.05 -36.13
CA GLN A 664 11.84 -17.87 -36.68
C GLN A 664 13.15 -17.10 -36.91
N HIS A 665 13.10 -15.79 -37.16
CA HIS A 665 14.32 -14.97 -37.29
C HIS A 665 14.91 -14.54 -35.94
N LEU A 666 14.14 -14.64 -34.85
CA LEU A 666 14.56 -14.34 -33.48
C LEU A 666 15.29 -15.52 -32.84
N LYS A 667 16.34 -16.04 -33.51
CA LYS A 667 17.04 -17.27 -33.13
C LYS A 667 17.72 -17.25 -31.76
N ASN A 668 18.00 -16.04 -31.23
CA ASN A 668 18.62 -15.88 -29.92
C ASN A 668 17.61 -15.75 -28.79
N LEU A 669 16.30 -15.72 -29.09
CA LEU A 669 15.25 -15.52 -28.11
C LEU A 669 15.18 -16.74 -27.19
N ARG A 670 15.33 -16.48 -25.89
CA ARG A 670 15.34 -17.47 -24.81
C ARG A 670 14.14 -17.34 -23.89
N LEU A 671 13.61 -16.13 -23.73
CA LEU A 671 12.42 -15.89 -22.91
C LEU A 671 11.43 -15.04 -23.69
N LEU A 672 10.21 -15.55 -23.82
CA LEU A 672 9.09 -14.82 -24.39
C LEU A 672 7.96 -14.71 -23.36
N ILE A 673 7.55 -13.48 -23.06
CA ILE A 673 6.46 -13.19 -22.12
C ILE A 673 5.19 -12.79 -22.90
N LEU A 674 4.10 -13.54 -22.68
CA LEU A 674 2.83 -13.42 -23.42
C LEU A 674 1.62 -13.43 -22.48
N ASP A 675 0.46 -12.99 -22.96
CA ASP A 675 -0.80 -13.23 -22.26
C ASP A 675 -1.30 -14.66 -22.50
N ARG A 676 -1.76 -15.34 -21.43
CA ARG A 676 -2.30 -16.69 -21.52
C ARG A 676 -3.50 -16.80 -22.47
N GLU A 677 -4.37 -15.79 -22.48
CA GLU A 677 -5.62 -15.81 -23.23
C GLU A 677 -5.42 -15.61 -24.74
N SER A 678 -4.27 -15.06 -25.15
CA SER A 678 -3.99 -14.71 -26.55
C SER A 678 -3.45 -15.89 -27.37
N PHE A 679 -3.06 -16.99 -26.73
CA PHE A 679 -2.41 -18.13 -27.39
C PHE A 679 -2.94 -19.47 -26.88
N SER A 680 -3.29 -20.39 -27.79
CA SER A 680 -3.69 -21.74 -27.40
C SER A 680 -2.49 -22.59 -26.97
N SER A 681 -2.70 -23.64 -26.17
CA SER A 681 -1.62 -24.56 -25.79
C SER A 681 -0.95 -25.24 -27.00
N SER A 682 -1.73 -25.53 -28.04
CA SER A 682 -1.23 -26.09 -29.32
C SER A 682 -0.30 -25.12 -30.04
N ASP A 683 -0.66 -23.83 -30.03
CA ASP A 683 0.12 -22.75 -30.60
C ASP A 683 1.48 -22.64 -29.88
N ILE A 684 1.48 -22.62 -28.54
CA ILE A 684 2.71 -22.56 -27.74
C ILE A 684 3.61 -23.78 -28.01
N HIS A 685 3.06 -25.00 -28.08
CA HIS A 685 3.85 -26.18 -28.43
C HIS A 685 4.49 -26.10 -29.83
N LYS A 686 3.79 -25.55 -30.83
CA LYS A 686 4.38 -25.32 -32.17
C LYS A 686 5.54 -24.34 -32.12
N LEU A 687 5.39 -23.26 -31.34
CA LEU A 687 6.43 -22.25 -31.17
C LEU A 687 7.67 -22.84 -30.48
N LEU A 688 7.49 -23.55 -29.39
CA LEU A 688 8.57 -24.24 -28.67
C LEU A 688 9.27 -25.28 -29.56
N ASN A 689 8.53 -26.08 -30.34
CA ASN A 689 9.13 -27.03 -31.29
C ASN A 689 9.99 -26.36 -32.38
N SER A 690 9.69 -25.10 -32.72
CA SER A 690 10.46 -24.33 -33.70
C SER A 690 11.73 -23.69 -33.12
N ASN A 691 11.80 -23.51 -31.79
CA ASN A 691 12.97 -23.00 -31.09
C ASN A 691 13.16 -23.73 -29.74
N GLN A 692 14.06 -24.72 -29.73
CA GLN A 692 14.28 -25.61 -28.58
C GLN A 692 14.81 -24.91 -27.32
N ASN A 693 15.43 -23.73 -27.45
CA ASN A 693 16.01 -22.97 -26.34
C ASN A 693 15.08 -21.86 -25.82
N LEU A 694 13.83 -21.81 -26.31
CA LEU A 694 12.84 -20.82 -25.93
C LEU A 694 12.05 -21.31 -24.70
N GLU A 695 11.97 -20.45 -23.69
CA GLU A 695 11.00 -20.52 -22.61
C GLU A 695 9.87 -19.53 -22.88
N VAL A 696 8.63 -19.98 -22.69
CA VAL A 696 7.46 -19.10 -22.68
C VAL A 696 7.00 -18.92 -21.24
N GLU A 697 6.92 -17.66 -20.81
CA GLU A 697 6.37 -17.27 -19.53
C GLU A 697 5.03 -16.57 -19.76
N PHE A 698 3.98 -17.02 -19.09
CA PHE A 698 2.71 -16.30 -19.15
C PHE A 698 2.74 -15.15 -18.15
N ALA A 699 2.52 -13.94 -18.67
CA ALA A 699 2.33 -12.77 -17.84
C ALA A 699 1.16 -13.02 -16.91
N ILE A 700 1.46 -12.95 -15.62
CA ILE A 700 0.46 -13.09 -14.57
C ILE A 700 -0.63 -12.04 -14.83
N THR A 701 -1.85 -12.51 -15.08
CA THR A 701 -3.01 -11.61 -15.20
C THR A 701 -3.19 -10.83 -13.90
N GLU A 702 -3.87 -9.70 -13.90
CA GLU A 702 -4.21 -9.06 -12.61
C GLU A 702 -4.93 -10.09 -11.72
N GLU A 703 -5.80 -10.92 -12.30
CA GLU A 703 -6.48 -12.04 -11.64
C GLU A 703 -5.55 -13.11 -11.04
N GLU A 704 -4.48 -13.52 -11.74
CA GLU A 704 -3.49 -14.49 -11.23
C GLU A 704 -2.57 -13.86 -10.16
N LYS A 705 -2.26 -12.55 -10.26
CA LYS A 705 -1.56 -11.80 -9.20
C LYS A 705 -2.43 -11.72 -7.95
N HIS A 706 -3.75 -11.74 -8.12
CA HIS A 706 -4.75 -11.66 -7.06
C HIS A 706 -5.04 -13.02 -6.40
N THR A 707 -4.61 -14.16 -6.96
CA THR A 707 -4.87 -15.52 -6.43
C THR A 707 -3.70 -16.16 -5.70
N GLY A 708 -2.58 -15.44 -5.52
CA GLY A 708 -1.42 -15.94 -4.78
C GLY A 708 -0.59 -17.01 -5.52
N ARG A 709 -0.91 -17.34 -6.79
CA ARG A 709 0.01 -18.05 -7.69
C ARG A 709 1.15 -17.10 -8.06
N LEU A 710 2.12 -16.96 -7.14
CA LEU A 710 3.26 -16.05 -7.27
C LEU A 710 4.32 -16.49 -8.30
N LYS A 711 4.13 -17.64 -8.96
CA LYS A 711 5.04 -18.10 -9.99
C LYS A 711 4.37 -17.94 -11.35
N PRO A 712 4.94 -17.13 -12.25
CA PRO A 712 4.58 -17.16 -13.66
C PRO A 712 4.63 -18.62 -14.13
N GLU A 713 3.60 -19.08 -14.82
CA GLU A 713 3.66 -20.39 -15.45
C GLU A 713 4.66 -20.34 -16.59
N ARG A 714 5.68 -21.20 -16.51
CA ARG A 714 6.71 -21.35 -17.54
C ARG A 714 6.54 -22.65 -18.27
N VAL A 715 6.63 -22.58 -19.59
CA VAL A 715 6.58 -23.74 -20.47
C VAL A 715 7.87 -23.78 -21.30
N SER A 716 8.54 -24.92 -21.29
CA SER A 716 9.76 -25.18 -22.07
C SER A 716 9.73 -26.61 -22.64
N ASN A 717 10.62 -26.90 -23.58
CA ASN A 717 10.79 -28.25 -24.13
C ASN A 717 11.66 -29.18 -23.25
N GLU A 718 12.32 -28.64 -22.22
CA GLU A 718 13.10 -29.47 -21.30
C GLU A 718 12.19 -30.11 -20.25
N PRO A 719 12.34 -31.42 -19.94
CA PRO A 719 11.63 -32.03 -18.84
C PRO A 719 12.07 -31.36 -17.53
N ASN A 720 11.12 -30.74 -16.83
CA ASN A 720 11.34 -30.14 -15.50
C ASN A 720 11.91 -31.23 -14.56
N PRO A 721 13.13 -31.07 -14.00
CA PRO A 721 13.69 -32.03 -13.04
C PRO A 721 12.95 -32.04 -11.70
#